data_AF-A0A428QYV2-F1
#
_entry.id   AF-A0A428QYV2-F1
#
_cell.length_a   1.000
_cell.length_b   1.000
_cell.length_c   1.000
_cell.angle_alpha   90.00
_cell.angle_beta   90.00
_cell.angle_gamma   90.00
#
_symmetry.space_group_name_H-M   'P 1'
#
loop_
_entity.id
_entity.type
_entity.pdbx_description
1 polymer ?
#
loop_
_entity_poly.entity_id
_entity_poly.type
_entity_poly.pdbx_seq_one_letter_code
_entity_poly.pdbx_strand_id
1 'polypeptide(L)'
;MAPVSSAKRQLPGASQNDFEDELAGDEPLWEWIYNTSPTAERSDEPQSDRKRRKVTGDKIVGAKIGRFECRIGDIVMLKADGSNEAWVALICEFVEDDGEGEKAANFMWFSSEKEIRNKDKKRSDYYWNELYISPSWDINPLASINGKAKVTSLDSFLSRYPQGRIPRNNPEYGKTFVCRRGCNTRTATYTDEFIWEEVYRGEDDLFTMMDMIKNGTKATRRRRKARSPSPAEAAYHPPPQTPTKTGRGSTVATPTSRRSQIEPGSRTKRSTSKRLEFTPLATRRLSPSQVENSPFQIARSRLHVSSVPTSLPCREGEFSLVYSHLEAAISDGTGNCIYISGTPGTGKTATVREVISRLEEAVGADELDDFIFVEINGMKITDPHQSYTLLWEALKGQRASPAQSLDLLEREFSNPSPRRIPCVVLMDELDQLVTKNQAVMYNFFNWPTLRHSRLIVLAVANTMDLPERTLSNKISSRLGLTRITFPGYNHEQLMKIIQSRLEGVPGNIVDPDAIQFASRKVAAVSGDARRALDICRRAVELAEADAPGDPTTPSKRERLAESQGQPRGVGRVTIATIKKAINEATTNPVQQHLRSLPLMSKLLMAALMMRIRRTGLAETTFGETLDEIHRASLRAPSALPGVAAVLNNGLKGTQTGAIRPMTRPGHIHTAALELVAAGLINLEAQRAERSSKLRLSIADDEVKMALRDDGDLKALGIGV
;
A
#
# COMPACT_ATOMS: atom_id res chain seq x y z
N MET A 1 37.20 -32.88 26.57
CA MET A 1 36.69 -31.60 26.00
C MET A 1 35.21 -31.80 25.72
N ALA A 2 34.36 -31.30 26.63
CA ALA A 2 32.90 -31.37 26.54
C ALA A 2 32.36 -29.95 26.30
N PRO A 3 31.34 -29.75 25.44
CA PRO A 3 30.74 -28.45 25.23
C PRO A 3 29.66 -28.16 26.29
N VAL A 4 29.70 -26.94 26.80
CA VAL A 4 28.89 -26.40 27.88
C VAL A 4 27.49 -26.07 27.37
N SER A 5 26.46 -26.74 27.91
CA SER A 5 25.05 -26.39 27.73
C SER A 5 24.67 -25.28 28.71
N SER A 6 24.26 -24.13 28.17
CA SER A 6 23.69 -23.01 28.92
C SER A 6 22.28 -23.37 29.39
N ALA A 7 22.17 -23.85 30.64
CA ALA A 7 20.91 -24.06 31.33
C ALA A 7 20.19 -22.70 31.55
N LYS A 8 19.09 -22.48 30.82
CA LYS A 8 18.11 -21.43 31.13
C LYS A 8 17.51 -21.71 32.50
N ARG A 9 17.71 -20.78 33.43
CA ARG A 9 17.18 -20.77 34.80
C ARG A 9 15.64 -20.79 34.75
N GLN A 10 15.04 -21.93 35.07
CA GLN A 10 13.62 -22.06 35.37
C GLN A 10 13.29 -21.26 36.64
N LEU A 11 12.28 -20.40 36.58
CA LEU A 11 11.59 -19.90 37.76
C LEU A 11 10.60 -21.00 38.19
N PRO A 12 10.63 -21.48 39.44
CA PRO A 12 9.71 -22.52 39.89
C PRO A 12 8.30 -21.95 39.97
N GLY A 13 7.36 -22.68 39.38
CA GLY A 13 5.94 -22.37 39.35
C GLY A 13 5.34 -22.32 40.75
N ALA A 14 4.30 -21.49 40.88
CA ALA A 14 3.29 -21.70 41.89
C ALA A 14 2.73 -23.12 41.70
N SER A 15 2.71 -23.88 42.78
CA SER A 15 2.17 -25.22 42.87
C SER A 15 0.72 -25.24 42.35
N GLN A 16 0.51 -26.06 41.33
CA GLN A 16 -0.76 -26.37 40.67
C GLN A 16 -1.68 -27.26 41.54
N ASN A 17 -1.31 -27.54 42.79
CA ASN A 17 -1.91 -28.63 43.57
C ASN A 17 -2.88 -28.21 44.67
N ASP A 18 -3.08 -26.90 44.93
CA ASP A 18 -4.06 -26.46 45.94
C ASP A 18 -5.42 -26.07 45.32
N PHE A 19 -5.51 -25.99 43.98
CA PHE A 19 -6.74 -25.60 43.27
C PHE A 19 -7.51 -26.79 42.68
N GLU A 20 -6.87 -27.93 42.42
CA GLU A 20 -7.51 -29.06 41.73
C GLU A 20 -8.19 -30.07 42.69
N ASP A 21 -7.85 -30.10 43.98
CA ASP A 21 -8.35 -31.12 44.92
C ASP A 21 -9.70 -30.78 45.60
N GLU A 22 -10.31 -29.62 45.30
CA GLU A 22 -11.66 -29.24 45.78
C GLU A 22 -12.74 -29.25 44.66
N LEU A 23 -12.42 -29.72 43.44
CA LEU A 23 -13.30 -29.66 42.25
C LEU A 23 -14.02 -30.98 41.90
N ALA A 24 -14.36 -31.78 42.91
CA ALA A 24 -15.25 -32.93 42.75
C ALA A 24 -16.69 -32.56 43.16
N GLY A 25 -17.43 -31.91 42.25
CA GLY A 25 -18.89 -31.72 42.33
C GLY A 25 -19.36 -30.33 41.89
N ASP A 26 -20.12 -30.31 40.79
CA ASP A 26 -20.85 -29.19 40.14
C ASP A 26 -20.08 -27.88 39.88
N GLU A 27 -20.01 -27.46 38.61
CA GLU A 27 -19.43 -26.18 38.18
C GLU A 27 -19.98 -25.01 39.03
N PRO A 28 -19.14 -24.32 39.83
CA PRO A 28 -19.65 -23.25 40.68
C PRO A 28 -19.97 -22.03 39.81
N LEU A 29 -21.26 -21.74 39.65
CA LEU A 29 -21.76 -20.53 39.01
C LEU A 29 -21.46 -19.30 39.89
N TRP A 30 -21.04 -18.20 39.28
CA TRP A 30 -20.85 -16.93 40.00
C TRP A 30 -22.19 -16.42 40.56
N GLU A 31 -22.26 -16.03 41.82
CA GLU A 31 -23.42 -15.46 42.51
C GLU A 31 -23.19 -13.96 42.79
N TRP A 32 -24.24 -13.13 42.69
CA TRP A 32 -24.13 -11.69 43.00
C TRP A 32 -24.38 -11.43 44.49
N ILE A 33 -23.62 -10.49 45.05
CA ILE A 33 -23.81 -9.94 46.40
C ILE A 33 -24.42 -8.54 46.25
N TYR A 34 -25.64 -8.37 46.73
CA TYR A 34 -26.36 -7.09 46.72
C TYR A 34 -26.21 -6.38 48.06
N ASN A 35 -26.18 -5.03 48.06
CA ASN A 35 -26.19 -4.27 49.30
C ASN A 35 -27.61 -4.17 49.86
N THR A 36 -27.84 -4.70 51.06
CA THR A 36 -29.06 -4.40 51.83
C THR A 36 -28.76 -3.31 52.85
N SER A 37 -28.72 -2.06 52.41
CA SER A 37 -28.76 -0.90 53.32
C SER A 37 -30.14 -0.25 53.26
N PRO A 38 -30.83 -0.06 54.40
CA PRO A 38 -32.13 0.61 54.43
C PRO A 38 -31.93 2.11 54.16
N THR A 39 -32.82 2.63 53.33
CA THR A 39 -32.93 4.04 52.94
C THR A 39 -32.97 4.99 54.14
N ALA A 40 -32.02 5.93 54.20
CA ALA A 40 -32.13 7.14 55.01
C ALA A 40 -32.14 8.38 54.11
N GLU A 41 -32.98 9.34 54.48
CA GLU A 41 -33.52 10.42 53.64
C GLU A 41 -32.57 11.61 53.41
N ARG A 42 -32.61 12.12 52.16
CA ARG A 42 -32.52 13.53 51.67
C ARG A 42 -31.37 14.47 52.10
N SER A 43 -30.77 15.11 51.09
CA SER A 43 -30.89 16.58 50.87
C SER A 43 -30.65 16.95 49.40
N ASP A 44 -31.53 17.81 48.87
CA ASP A 44 -31.59 18.33 47.50
C ASP A 44 -30.67 19.56 47.32
N GLU A 45 -29.86 19.60 46.26
CA GLU A 45 -29.48 20.83 45.53
C GLU A 45 -29.27 20.54 44.02
N PRO A 46 -29.46 21.53 43.11
CA PRO A 46 -29.85 21.27 41.72
C PRO A 46 -28.75 21.45 40.64
N GLN A 47 -29.04 20.84 39.47
CA GLN A 47 -28.44 21.00 38.12
C GLN A 47 -27.06 20.34 37.85
N SER A 48 -26.78 19.70 36.70
CA SER A 48 -27.29 19.91 35.33
C SER A 48 -27.27 18.62 34.46
N ASP A 49 -28.19 18.59 33.50
CA ASP A 49 -28.40 17.66 32.37
C ASP A 49 -27.27 16.69 31.95
N ARG A 50 -27.58 15.38 32.05
CA ARG A 50 -27.47 14.42 30.92
C ARG A 50 -28.33 13.19 31.20
N LYS A 51 -29.32 12.97 30.33
CA LYS A 51 -30.28 11.85 30.33
C LYS A 51 -29.58 10.48 30.49
N ARG A 52 -29.74 9.85 31.64
CA ARG A 52 -29.92 8.39 31.78
C ARG A 52 -31.06 8.16 32.76
N ARG A 53 -32.11 7.48 32.31
CA ARG A 53 -33.19 6.96 33.17
C ARG A 53 -32.53 6.13 34.28
N LYS A 54 -32.59 6.63 35.52
CA LYS A 54 -32.07 5.94 36.69
C LYS A 54 -33.08 4.83 37.03
N VAL A 55 -32.80 3.60 36.58
CA VAL A 55 -33.55 2.41 37.00
C VAL A 55 -33.12 2.11 38.44
N THR A 56 -34.09 2.09 39.34
CA THR A 56 -33.97 1.56 40.70
C THR A 56 -33.79 0.05 40.60
N GLY A 57 -32.55 -0.41 40.63
CA GLY A 57 -32.17 -1.80 40.85
C GLY A 57 -31.14 -1.86 41.98
N ASP A 58 -31.21 -2.87 42.83
CA ASP A 58 -30.25 -3.10 43.90
C ASP A 58 -28.83 -3.07 43.33
N LYS A 59 -27.96 -2.20 43.86
CA LYS A 59 -26.58 -2.12 43.40
C LYS A 59 -25.86 -3.42 43.76
N ILE A 60 -25.32 -4.09 42.75
CA ILE A 60 -24.43 -5.23 42.90
C ILE A 60 -23.12 -4.72 43.50
N VAL A 61 -22.75 -5.19 44.71
CA VAL A 61 -21.54 -4.76 45.44
C VAL A 61 -20.44 -5.81 45.40
N GLY A 62 -20.76 -7.05 45.02
CA GLY A 62 -19.77 -8.10 44.89
C GLY A 62 -20.25 -9.29 44.08
N ALA A 63 -19.33 -10.20 43.80
CA ALA A 63 -19.61 -11.51 43.25
C ALA A 63 -18.89 -12.60 44.06
N LYS A 64 -19.46 -13.80 44.11
CA LYS A 64 -18.95 -14.94 44.87
C LYS A 64 -18.91 -16.19 44.00
N ILE A 65 -17.85 -16.98 44.14
CA ILE A 65 -17.72 -18.32 43.58
C ILE A 65 -17.14 -19.24 44.65
N GLY A 66 -17.92 -20.22 45.11
CA GLY A 66 -17.52 -21.11 46.22
C GLY A 66 -17.14 -20.34 47.50
N ARG A 67 -15.86 -20.40 47.91
CA ARG A 67 -15.29 -19.64 49.04
C ARG A 67 -14.67 -18.30 48.67
N PHE A 68 -14.53 -18.01 47.37
CA PHE A 68 -13.90 -16.78 46.89
C PHE A 68 -14.95 -15.68 46.70
N GLU A 69 -14.82 -14.57 47.43
CA GLU A 69 -15.64 -13.37 47.26
C GLU A 69 -14.79 -12.23 46.68
N CYS A 70 -15.32 -11.49 45.70
CA CYS A 70 -14.75 -10.24 45.22
C CYS A 70 -15.76 -9.10 45.38
N ARG A 71 -15.32 -7.96 45.89
CA ARG A 71 -16.15 -6.75 46.05
C ARG A 71 -15.64 -5.61 45.18
N ILE A 72 -16.47 -4.60 44.97
CA ILE A 72 -16.04 -3.35 44.35
C ILE A 72 -14.86 -2.79 45.15
N GLY A 73 -13.79 -2.41 44.45
CA GLY A 73 -12.56 -1.94 45.07
C GLY A 73 -11.54 -3.04 45.47
N ASP A 74 -11.87 -4.31 45.30
CA ASP A 74 -10.84 -5.36 45.43
C ASP A 74 -9.86 -5.30 44.25
N ILE A 75 -8.58 -5.51 44.55
CA ILE A 75 -7.54 -5.69 43.54
C ILE A 75 -7.41 -7.18 43.26
N VAL A 76 -7.56 -7.55 41.99
CA VAL A 76 -7.54 -8.94 41.56
C VAL A 76 -6.47 -9.17 40.51
N MET A 77 -6.05 -10.42 40.41
CA MET A 77 -5.18 -10.91 39.36
C MET A 77 -6.03 -11.64 38.33
N LEU A 78 -5.86 -11.29 37.06
CA LEU A 78 -6.47 -11.95 35.93
C LEU A 78 -5.43 -12.77 35.19
N LYS A 79 -5.83 -13.94 34.69
CA LYS A 79 -4.98 -14.80 33.87
C LYS A 79 -5.00 -14.32 32.42
N ALA A 80 -3.83 -14.12 31.83
CA ALA A 80 -3.71 -13.91 30.38
C ALA A 80 -3.58 -15.27 29.69
N ASP A 81 -4.60 -15.70 28.94
CA ASP A 81 -4.54 -16.99 28.24
C ASP A 81 -3.50 -16.95 27.10
N GLY A 82 -2.40 -17.67 27.31
CA GLY A 82 -1.25 -17.77 26.39
C GLY A 82 0.08 -17.27 26.95
N SER A 83 0.09 -16.58 28.09
CA SER A 83 1.31 -16.17 28.79
C SER A 83 1.23 -16.48 30.30
N ASN A 84 2.31 -16.98 30.91
CA ASN A 84 2.37 -17.20 32.36
C ASN A 84 2.41 -15.90 33.21
N GLU A 85 2.13 -14.74 32.62
CA GLU A 85 2.12 -13.46 33.32
C GLU A 85 0.69 -13.15 33.78
N ALA A 86 0.51 -12.95 35.09
CA ALA A 86 -0.75 -12.51 35.68
C ALA A 86 -0.86 -10.99 35.58
N TRP A 87 -2.02 -10.49 35.16
CA TRP A 87 -2.30 -9.06 35.10
C TRP A 87 -3.05 -8.62 36.34
N VAL A 88 -2.74 -7.45 36.87
CA VAL A 88 -3.37 -6.92 38.08
C VAL A 88 -4.36 -5.84 37.68
N ALA A 89 -5.56 -5.87 38.24
CA ALA A 89 -6.59 -4.87 37.99
C ALA A 89 -7.42 -4.57 39.24
N LEU A 90 -8.00 -3.39 39.31
CA LEU A 90 -8.92 -2.93 40.34
C LEU A 90 -10.36 -3.05 39.83
N ILE A 91 -11.24 -3.70 40.59
CA ILE A 91 -12.67 -3.81 40.24
C ILE A 91 -13.35 -2.47 40.50
N CYS A 92 -13.93 -1.87 39.46
CA CYS A 92 -14.61 -0.58 39.56
C CYS A 92 -16.14 -0.71 39.61
N GLU A 93 -16.71 -1.62 38.82
CA GLU A 93 -18.16 -1.81 38.71
C GLU A 93 -18.45 -3.23 38.23
N PHE A 94 -19.57 -3.81 38.64
CA PHE A 94 -20.07 -5.08 38.11
C PHE A 94 -21.16 -4.82 37.08
N VAL A 95 -21.10 -5.51 35.94
CA VAL A 95 -22.02 -5.34 34.82
C VAL A 95 -22.58 -6.70 34.42
N GLU A 96 -23.91 -6.79 34.29
CA GLU A 96 -24.57 -7.91 33.61
C GLU A 96 -24.59 -7.59 32.12
N ASP A 97 -23.97 -8.41 31.27
CA ASP A 97 -24.01 -8.19 29.81
C ASP A 97 -25.31 -8.74 29.22
N ASP A 98 -26.07 -7.89 28.52
CA ASP A 98 -27.43 -8.13 28.02
C ASP A 98 -27.53 -9.16 26.87
N GLY A 99 -26.45 -9.90 26.58
CA GLY A 99 -26.34 -10.75 25.37
C GLY A 99 -26.17 -12.26 25.60
N GLU A 100 -25.35 -12.66 26.59
CA GLU A 100 -24.94 -14.07 26.79
C GLU A 100 -25.18 -14.59 28.22
N GLY A 101 -25.65 -13.74 29.15
CA GLY A 101 -25.89 -14.14 30.54
C GLY A 101 -24.62 -14.36 31.36
N GLU A 102 -23.44 -14.05 30.80
CA GLU A 102 -22.17 -14.10 31.52
C GLU A 102 -21.99 -12.86 32.41
N LYS A 103 -21.63 -13.09 33.67
CA LYS A 103 -21.37 -12.03 34.64
C LYS A 103 -20.02 -11.39 34.37
N ALA A 104 -19.98 -10.06 34.23
CA ALA A 104 -18.77 -9.32 33.93
C ALA A 104 -18.49 -8.22 34.96
N ALA A 105 -17.26 -7.73 34.97
CA ALA A 105 -16.87 -6.56 35.76
C ALA A 105 -16.02 -5.61 34.93
N ASN A 106 -16.13 -4.33 35.25
CA ASN A 106 -15.28 -3.27 34.75
C ASN A 106 -14.00 -3.18 35.60
N PHE A 107 -12.85 -3.34 34.96
CA PHE A 107 -11.56 -3.41 35.59
C PHE A 107 -10.69 -2.22 35.18
N MET A 108 -10.07 -1.55 36.15
CA MET A 108 -9.02 -0.57 35.91
C MET A 108 -7.65 -1.24 36.01
N TRP A 109 -6.83 -1.12 34.98
CA TRP A 109 -5.61 -1.91 34.85
C TRP A 109 -4.40 -1.29 35.55
N PHE A 110 -3.59 -2.17 36.15
CA PHE A 110 -2.22 -1.84 36.51
C PHE A 110 -1.28 -2.25 35.38
N SER A 111 -0.23 -1.46 35.20
CA SER A 111 0.78 -1.68 34.16
C SER A 111 2.17 -1.77 34.74
N SER A 112 2.94 -2.73 34.25
CA SER A 112 4.34 -2.90 34.64
C SER A 112 5.27 -2.06 33.77
N GLU A 113 6.49 -1.84 34.24
CA GLU A 113 7.53 -1.08 33.53
C GLU A 113 7.98 -1.76 32.21
N LYS A 114 7.69 -3.05 32.01
CA LYS A 114 7.89 -3.75 30.72
C LYS A 114 6.86 -3.40 29.66
N GLU A 115 5.69 -2.92 30.06
CA GLU A 115 4.54 -2.67 29.18
C GLU A 115 4.52 -1.24 28.63
N ILE A 116 5.41 -0.37 29.11
CA ILE A 116 5.55 1.00 28.65
C ILE A 116 6.19 1.00 27.26
N ARG A 117 5.44 1.43 26.24
CA ARG A 117 5.82 1.33 24.82
C ARG A 117 6.97 2.26 24.45
N ASN A 118 6.98 3.48 25.00
CA ASN A 118 7.97 4.49 24.65
C ASN A 118 9.29 4.28 25.42
N LYS A 119 10.26 3.65 24.77
CA LYS A 119 11.59 3.36 25.35
C LYS A 119 12.40 4.61 25.69
N ASP A 120 12.15 5.74 25.01
CA ASP A 120 12.95 6.97 25.15
C ASP A 120 12.50 7.84 26.34
N LYS A 121 11.20 7.82 26.67
CA LYS A 121 10.64 8.48 27.86
C LYS A 121 10.54 7.55 29.07
N LYS A 122 11.03 6.32 28.93
CA LYS A 122 11.03 5.31 29.98
C LYS A 122 11.99 5.74 31.10
N ARG A 123 11.46 5.89 32.32
CA ARG A 123 12.30 6.23 33.47
C ARG A 123 13.03 4.99 34.00
N SER A 124 14.22 5.21 34.54
CA SER A 124 15.09 4.15 35.10
C SER A 124 14.94 3.97 36.61
N ASP A 125 14.01 4.67 37.27
CA ASP A 125 13.79 4.72 38.72
C ASP A 125 12.77 3.68 39.23
N TYR A 126 12.67 2.51 38.58
CA TYR A 126 11.64 1.50 38.85
C TYR A 126 12.09 0.39 39.81
N TYR A 127 11.17 -0.12 40.62
CA TYR A 127 11.37 -1.33 41.43
C TYR A 127 10.81 -2.59 40.75
N TRP A 128 11.35 -3.77 41.09
CA TRP A 128 10.96 -5.05 40.45
C TRP A 128 9.49 -5.47 40.69
N ASN A 129 8.86 -4.94 41.76
CA ASN A 129 7.46 -5.17 42.14
C ASN A 129 6.57 -3.95 41.93
N GLU A 130 7.06 -2.94 41.21
CA GLU A 130 6.32 -1.71 41.01
C GLU A 130 5.32 -1.85 39.86
N LEU A 131 4.08 -1.45 40.13
CA LEU A 131 3.00 -1.35 39.18
C LEU A 131 2.49 0.08 39.17
N TYR A 132 2.24 0.58 37.96
CA TYR A 132 1.63 1.89 37.75
C TYR A 132 0.14 1.71 37.52
N ILE A 133 -0.68 2.52 38.18
CA ILE A 133 -2.12 2.54 37.90
C ILE A 133 -2.37 3.30 36.60
N SER A 134 -3.05 2.64 35.65
CA SER A 134 -3.35 3.22 34.34
C SER A 134 -4.82 3.67 34.31
N PRO A 135 -5.15 4.81 33.67
CA PRO A 135 -6.53 5.29 33.58
C PRO A 135 -7.41 4.46 32.61
N SER A 136 -6.88 3.38 32.03
CA SER A 136 -7.57 2.46 31.11
C SER A 136 -8.49 1.51 31.88
N TRP A 137 -9.73 1.39 31.42
CA TRP A 137 -10.75 0.51 31.98
C TRP A 137 -11.36 -0.36 30.89
N ASP A 138 -11.54 -1.65 31.15
CA ASP A 138 -12.19 -2.60 30.23
C ASP A 138 -13.14 -3.52 30.99
N ILE A 139 -14.19 -3.97 30.31
CA ILE A 139 -15.14 -4.96 30.83
C ILE A 139 -14.60 -6.35 30.49
N ASN A 140 -14.47 -7.22 31.49
CA ASN A 140 -14.03 -8.60 31.33
C ASN A 140 -14.96 -9.56 32.11
N PRO A 141 -15.28 -10.76 31.61
CA PRO A 141 -15.97 -11.79 32.38
C PRO A 141 -15.28 -12.12 33.70
N LEU A 142 -16.09 -12.39 34.74
CA LEU A 142 -15.59 -12.77 36.07
C LEU A 142 -14.78 -14.07 36.07
N ALA A 143 -15.02 -14.96 35.10
CA ALA A 143 -14.26 -16.20 34.91
C ALA A 143 -12.75 -15.98 34.70
N SER A 144 -12.33 -14.77 34.30
CA SER A 144 -10.92 -14.44 34.09
C SER A 144 -10.12 -14.20 35.38
N ILE A 145 -10.78 -14.13 36.54
CA ILE A 145 -10.16 -13.84 37.84
C ILE A 145 -9.44 -15.09 38.38
N ASN A 146 -8.15 -14.96 38.67
CA ASN A 146 -7.27 -16.03 39.18
C ASN A 146 -6.92 -15.86 40.68
N GLY A 147 -7.30 -14.74 41.31
CA GLY A 147 -7.14 -14.52 42.76
C GLY A 147 -7.06 -13.05 43.16
N LYS A 148 -6.87 -12.76 44.46
CA LYS A 148 -6.67 -11.40 44.99
C LYS A 148 -5.20 -10.99 44.96
N ALA A 149 -4.94 -9.74 44.58
CA ALA A 149 -3.64 -9.08 44.67
C ALA A 149 -3.68 -7.99 45.75
N LYS A 150 -2.51 -7.64 46.30
CA LYS A 150 -2.38 -6.59 47.32
C LYS A 150 -1.42 -5.53 46.81
N VAL A 151 -1.90 -4.28 46.71
CA VAL A 151 -1.06 -3.12 46.36
C VAL A 151 -0.80 -2.31 47.63
N THR A 152 0.45 -1.91 47.83
CA THR A 152 0.90 -1.15 49.01
C THR A 152 1.80 0.02 48.61
N SER A 153 2.00 0.98 49.51
CA SER A 153 3.00 2.03 49.34
C SER A 153 4.42 1.49 49.53
N LEU A 154 5.42 2.20 48.99
CA LEU A 154 6.82 1.80 49.09
C LEU A 154 7.29 1.68 50.55
N ASP A 155 6.92 2.63 51.41
CA ASP A 155 7.36 2.67 52.81
C ASP A 155 6.72 1.56 53.67
N SER A 156 5.44 1.27 53.42
CA SER A 156 4.70 0.16 54.05
C SER A 156 5.29 -1.19 53.61
N PHE A 157 5.68 -1.30 52.33
CA PHE A 157 6.34 -2.48 51.78
C PHE A 157 7.75 -2.69 52.36
N LEU A 158 8.58 -1.64 52.42
CA LEU A 158 9.93 -1.71 52.97
C LEU A 158 9.95 -1.98 54.48
N SER A 159 8.93 -1.49 55.21
CA SER A 159 8.76 -1.77 56.64
C SER A 159 8.45 -3.24 56.92
N ARG A 160 7.68 -3.90 56.04
CA ARG A 160 7.38 -5.34 56.11
C ARG A 160 8.52 -6.21 55.55
N TYR A 161 9.22 -5.70 54.55
CA TYR A 161 10.32 -6.38 53.85
C TYR A 161 11.52 -5.45 53.68
N PRO A 162 12.39 -5.33 54.71
CA PRO A 162 13.52 -4.39 54.71
C PRO A 162 14.56 -4.63 53.60
N GLN A 163 14.63 -5.85 53.05
CA GLN A 163 15.52 -6.18 51.93
C GLN A 163 14.90 -5.91 50.55
N GLY A 164 13.70 -5.33 50.49
CA GLY A 164 12.99 -5.01 49.26
C GLY A 164 12.62 -6.24 48.40
N ARG A 165 12.78 -7.46 48.92
CA ARG A 165 12.44 -8.72 48.24
C ARG A 165 11.61 -9.61 49.15
N ILE A 166 10.52 -10.15 48.59
CA ILE A 166 9.69 -11.12 49.29
C ILE A 166 10.40 -12.50 49.19
N PRO A 167 10.61 -13.21 50.31
CA PRO A 167 11.15 -14.57 50.26
C PRO A 167 10.21 -15.51 49.49
N ARG A 168 10.77 -16.41 48.66
CA ARG A 168 10.00 -17.36 47.83
C ARG A 168 9.08 -18.30 48.62
N ASN A 169 9.33 -18.49 49.91
CA ASN A 169 8.53 -19.35 50.79
C ASN A 169 7.29 -18.66 51.38
N ASN A 170 7.14 -17.34 51.16
CA ASN A 170 6.01 -16.60 51.71
C ASN A 170 4.80 -16.67 50.74
N PRO A 171 3.57 -16.96 51.20
CA PRO A 171 2.36 -16.95 50.37
C PRO A 171 2.07 -15.61 49.68
N GLU A 172 2.68 -14.51 50.14
CA GLU A 172 2.59 -13.19 49.51
C GLU A 172 3.51 -13.02 48.27
N TYR A 173 4.38 -13.99 47.98
CA TYR A 173 5.29 -13.95 46.83
C TYR A 173 4.50 -13.98 45.51
N GLY A 174 4.65 -12.92 44.70
CA GLY A 174 3.93 -12.78 43.42
C GLY A 174 2.50 -12.26 43.54
N LYS A 175 2.01 -11.95 44.76
CA LYS A 175 0.67 -11.39 44.99
C LYS A 175 0.69 -9.95 45.53
N THR A 176 1.84 -9.50 46.05
CA THR A 176 2.01 -8.16 46.61
C THR A 176 2.82 -7.25 45.68
N PHE A 177 2.25 -6.10 45.34
CA PHE A 177 2.82 -5.10 44.44
C PHE A 177 2.91 -3.73 45.11
N VAL A 178 3.75 -2.87 44.56
CA VAL A 178 3.95 -1.48 45.04
C VAL A 178 3.42 -0.52 43.99
N CYS A 179 2.63 0.47 44.38
CA CYS A 179 2.21 1.54 43.49
C CYS A 179 2.59 2.91 44.08
N ARG A 180 3.37 3.68 43.33
CA ARG A 180 3.82 5.03 43.72
C ARG A 180 3.30 6.13 42.81
N ARG A 181 2.90 5.79 41.58
CA ARG A 181 2.52 6.74 40.54
C ARG A 181 1.44 6.13 39.64
N GLY A 182 0.60 6.99 39.09
CA GLY A 182 -0.20 6.68 37.92
C GLY A 182 0.66 6.87 36.66
N CYS A 183 0.52 5.99 35.69
CA CYS A 183 1.20 6.13 34.41
C CYS A 183 0.18 5.95 33.31
N ASN A 184 0.23 6.83 32.32
CA ASN A 184 -0.37 6.50 31.04
C ASN A 184 0.66 5.74 30.21
N THR A 185 0.41 4.45 30.01
CA THR A 185 1.28 3.54 29.23
C THR A 185 1.52 4.01 27.79
N ARG A 186 0.62 4.86 27.25
CA ARG A 186 0.70 5.45 25.90
C ARG A 186 1.71 6.59 25.83
N THR A 187 1.55 7.62 26.66
CA THR A 187 2.32 8.87 26.60
C THR A 187 3.61 8.83 27.44
N ALA A 188 3.78 7.78 28.25
CA ALA A 188 4.78 7.69 29.32
C ALA A 188 4.78 8.94 30.22
N THR A 189 3.59 9.53 30.43
CA THR A 189 3.38 10.58 31.41
C THR A 189 3.06 9.95 32.75
N TYR A 190 3.89 10.26 33.73
CA TYR A 190 3.74 9.81 35.10
C TYR A 190 3.10 10.93 35.91
N THR A 191 2.21 10.58 36.83
CA THR A 191 1.79 11.50 37.89
C THR A 191 2.94 11.74 38.86
N ASP A 192 2.80 12.75 39.71
CA ASP A 192 3.66 12.90 40.88
C ASP A 192 3.51 11.68 41.82
N GLU A 193 4.53 11.47 42.65
CA GLU A 193 4.53 10.38 43.62
C GLU A 193 3.43 10.59 44.66
N PHE A 194 2.63 9.55 44.89
CA PHE A 194 1.61 9.55 45.93
C PHE A 194 1.70 8.30 46.79
N ILE A 195 1.22 8.41 48.03
CA ILE A 195 1.15 7.31 48.97
C ILE A 195 -0.17 6.56 48.71
N TRP A 196 -0.07 5.29 48.29
CA TRP A 196 -1.25 4.47 47.96
C TRP A 196 -2.33 4.47 49.05
N GLU A 197 -1.93 4.36 50.32
CA GLU A 197 -2.83 4.31 51.49
C GLU A 197 -3.53 5.66 51.79
N GLU A 198 -3.05 6.77 51.24
CA GLU A 198 -3.69 8.08 51.34
C GLU A 198 -4.69 8.33 50.21
N VAL A 199 -4.44 7.73 49.05
CA VAL A 199 -5.28 7.90 47.85
C VAL A 199 -6.39 6.85 47.78
N TYR A 200 -6.19 5.68 48.40
CA TYR A 200 -7.12 4.56 48.29
C TYR A 200 -7.32 3.85 49.64
N ARG A 201 -8.48 4.09 50.30
CA ARG A 201 -8.87 3.42 51.56
C ARG A 201 -10.11 2.54 51.45
N GLY A 202 -10.84 2.59 50.32
CA GLY A 202 -12.03 1.78 50.10
C GLY A 202 -12.87 2.21 48.88
N GLU A 203 -14.11 1.73 48.81
CA GLU A 203 -15.07 1.94 47.72
C GLU A 203 -15.38 3.43 47.46
N ASP A 204 -15.46 4.24 48.52
CA ASP A 204 -15.82 5.67 48.43
C ASP A 204 -14.73 6.54 47.79
N ASP A 205 -13.46 6.13 47.86
CA ASP A 205 -12.33 6.90 47.32
C ASP A 205 -12.01 6.56 45.85
N LEU A 206 -12.65 5.53 45.28
CA LEU A 206 -12.42 5.05 43.91
C LEU A 206 -12.61 6.16 42.87
N PHE A 207 -13.68 6.94 43.00
CA PHE A 207 -14.02 7.99 42.04
C PHE A 207 -13.04 9.16 42.12
N THR A 208 -12.64 9.56 43.34
CA THR A 208 -11.67 10.64 43.59
C THR A 208 -10.29 10.26 43.06
N MET A 209 -9.85 9.03 43.33
CA MET A 209 -8.61 8.47 42.78
C MET A 209 -8.66 8.44 41.24
N MET A 210 -9.78 8.01 40.66
CA MET A 210 -9.94 7.95 39.21
C MET A 210 -9.81 9.32 38.55
N ASP A 211 -10.43 10.35 39.14
CA ASP A 211 -10.33 11.71 38.60
C ASP A 211 -8.93 12.31 38.79
N MET A 212 -8.28 12.05 39.94
CA MET A 212 -6.89 12.45 40.17
C MET A 212 -5.95 11.84 39.13
N ILE A 213 -6.08 10.53 38.86
CA ILE A 213 -5.24 9.85 37.86
C ILE A 213 -5.55 10.38 36.46
N LYS A 214 -6.83 10.53 36.07
CA LYS A 214 -7.22 11.10 34.77
C LYS A 214 -6.69 12.52 34.58
N ASN A 215 -6.71 13.36 35.61
CA ASN A 215 -6.24 14.74 35.51
C ASN A 215 -4.72 14.86 35.59
N GLY A 216 -4.05 14.00 36.36
CA GLY A 216 -2.59 13.92 36.43
C GLY A 216 -1.94 13.27 35.22
N THR A 217 -2.66 12.42 34.48
CA THR A 217 -2.18 11.72 33.27
C THR A 217 -2.65 12.34 31.95
N LYS A 218 -3.56 13.32 31.96
CA LYS A 218 -3.81 14.18 30.80
C LYS A 218 -2.52 14.91 30.48
N ALA A 219 -2.10 14.87 29.20
CA ALA A 219 -0.99 15.68 28.71
C ALA A 219 -1.30 17.16 29.01
N THR A 220 -0.81 17.67 30.14
CA THR A 220 -0.93 19.08 30.45
C THR A 220 -0.10 19.77 29.39
N ARG A 221 -0.82 20.37 28.44
CA ARG A 221 -0.30 21.31 27.46
C ARG A 221 0.40 22.38 28.28
N ARG A 222 1.69 22.19 28.58
CA ARG A 222 2.54 23.24 29.11
C ARG A 222 2.56 24.26 27.99
N ARG A 223 1.65 25.23 28.09
CA ARG A 223 1.63 26.46 27.30
C ARG A 223 3.08 26.93 27.35
N ARG A 224 3.78 26.83 26.22
CA ARG A 224 5.19 27.22 26.12
C ARG A 224 5.27 28.62 26.74
N LYS A 225 5.87 28.72 27.92
CA LYS A 225 6.25 30.02 28.47
C LYS A 225 7.18 30.60 27.40
N ALA A 226 6.84 31.78 26.89
CA ALA A 226 7.60 32.43 25.84
C ALA A 226 9.09 32.34 26.18
N ARG A 227 9.84 31.76 25.24
CA ARG A 227 11.29 31.57 25.34
C ARG A 227 11.88 32.94 25.65
N SER A 228 12.41 33.13 26.87
CA SER A 228 13.23 34.30 27.16
C SER A 228 14.41 34.27 26.18
N PRO A 229 14.74 35.39 25.52
CA PRO A 229 15.83 35.44 24.56
C PRO A 229 17.13 35.04 25.25
N SER A 230 17.80 34.05 24.68
CA SER A 230 19.15 33.64 25.10
C SER A 230 20.12 34.82 24.95
N PRO A 231 21.06 35.02 25.89
CA PRO A 231 22.12 36.00 25.70
C PRO A 231 22.97 35.60 24.49
N ALA A 232 23.08 36.51 23.53
CA ALA A 232 24.15 36.47 22.57
C ALA A 232 25.48 36.71 23.31
N GLU A 233 26.45 35.84 23.05
CA GLU A 233 27.91 36.08 22.98
C GLU A 233 28.72 34.90 23.51
N ALA A 234 29.20 34.07 22.59
CA ALA A 234 30.57 33.55 22.60
C ALA A 234 30.85 32.95 21.21
N ALA A 235 31.63 33.69 20.42
CA ALA A 235 32.14 33.23 19.14
C ALA A 235 33.03 31.98 19.34
N TYR A 236 32.69 30.89 18.66
CA TYR A 236 33.56 29.72 18.57
C TYR A 236 34.68 29.99 17.55
N HIS A 237 35.87 30.30 18.05
CA HIS A 237 37.10 30.36 17.26
C HIS A 237 37.69 28.94 17.14
N PRO A 238 37.98 28.43 15.93
CA PRO A 238 38.80 27.23 15.79
C PRO A 238 40.28 27.55 16.11
N PRO A 239 41.03 26.65 16.77
CA PRO A 239 42.43 26.90 17.14
C PRO A 239 43.37 26.92 15.91
N PRO A 240 44.46 27.71 15.96
CA PRO A 240 45.37 27.92 14.82
C PRO A 240 46.36 26.75 14.64
N GLN A 241 46.47 26.23 13.41
CA GLN A 241 47.60 25.38 13.00
C GLN A 241 48.67 26.25 12.33
N THR A 242 49.86 26.23 12.90
CA THR A 242 51.04 26.95 12.44
C THR A 242 51.74 26.25 11.26
N PRO A 243 52.29 26.99 10.28
CA PRO A 243 52.93 26.45 9.08
C PRO A 243 54.44 26.24 9.28
N THR A 244 54.96 25.05 8.97
CA THR A 244 56.41 24.80 8.87
C THR A 244 56.86 24.62 7.42
N LYS A 245 57.45 25.71 6.91
CA LYS A 245 58.53 25.89 5.92
C LYS A 245 58.97 24.75 4.98
N THR A 246 58.75 25.01 3.69
CA THR A 246 59.73 25.17 2.58
C THR A 246 61.05 24.40 2.56
N GLY A 247 61.32 23.77 1.40
CA GLY A 247 62.67 23.50 0.89
C GLY A 247 62.66 23.06 -0.58
N ARG A 248 62.83 23.99 -1.52
CA ARG A 248 63.24 23.72 -2.92
C ARG A 248 64.77 23.81 -2.98
N GLY A 249 65.42 22.89 -3.68
CA GLY A 249 66.84 22.98 -4.03
C GLY A 249 67.29 21.82 -4.93
N SER A 250 67.54 22.15 -6.20
CA SER A 250 68.18 21.32 -7.23
C SER A 250 69.70 21.32 -7.03
N THR A 251 70.37 20.17 -7.22
CA THR A 251 71.72 20.09 -7.85
C THR A 251 72.17 18.64 -8.15
N VAL A 252 72.51 18.41 -9.43
CA VAL A 252 73.72 17.72 -9.98
C VAL A 252 73.78 16.16 -10.08
N ALA A 253 73.88 15.74 -11.35
CA ALA A 253 74.62 14.65 -12.05
C ALA A 253 75.37 13.55 -11.23
N THR A 254 75.57 12.29 -11.68
CA THR A 254 76.01 11.71 -12.98
C THR A 254 75.87 10.13 -12.91
N PRO A 255 76.21 9.31 -13.95
CA PRO A 255 75.46 8.10 -14.34
C PRO A 255 76.24 6.76 -14.25
N THR A 256 75.56 5.61 -14.32
CA THR A 256 76.17 4.31 -14.70
C THR A 256 75.12 3.39 -15.37
N SER A 257 75.20 3.18 -16.68
CA SER A 257 75.75 2.00 -17.37
C SER A 257 74.74 0.91 -17.79
N ARG A 258 74.45 0.89 -19.10
CA ARG A 258 74.30 -0.23 -20.04
C ARG A 258 73.59 -1.53 -19.59
N ARG A 259 72.52 -1.89 -20.33
CA ARG A 259 72.54 -3.04 -21.28
C ARG A 259 71.46 -2.90 -22.35
N SER A 260 71.85 -3.21 -23.58
CA SER A 260 71.11 -3.10 -24.84
C SER A 260 70.28 -4.34 -25.18
N GLN A 261 69.45 -4.19 -26.24
CA GLN A 261 68.87 -5.17 -27.19
C GLN A 261 67.32 -5.12 -27.22
N ILE A 262 66.56 -4.97 -28.32
CA ILE A 262 66.71 -5.02 -29.80
C ILE A 262 65.45 -4.29 -30.40
N GLU A 263 65.59 -3.59 -31.54
CA GLU A 263 64.54 -2.95 -32.37
C GLU A 263 63.74 -3.99 -33.23
N PRO A 264 62.63 -3.71 -33.99
CA PRO A 264 62.20 -2.41 -34.56
C PRO A 264 60.66 -2.15 -34.63
N GLY A 265 60.27 -0.95 -35.07
CA GLY A 265 58.98 -0.79 -35.77
C GLY A 265 58.23 0.53 -35.53
N SER A 266 58.37 1.45 -36.48
CA SER A 266 57.65 2.72 -36.55
C SER A 266 56.12 2.59 -36.50
N ARG A 267 55.46 3.43 -35.71
CA ARG A 267 54.19 4.10 -36.06
C ARG A 267 53.87 5.18 -35.03
N THR A 268 54.09 6.44 -35.41
CA THR A 268 53.54 7.61 -34.75
C THR A 268 52.02 7.50 -34.64
N LYS A 269 51.49 7.33 -33.43
CA LYS A 269 50.09 7.60 -33.11
C LYS A 269 50.02 8.81 -32.18
N ARG A 270 49.64 9.95 -32.75
CA ARG A 270 49.02 11.05 -32.00
C ARG A 270 47.69 10.56 -31.45
N SER A 271 47.53 10.53 -30.13
CA SER A 271 46.25 10.66 -29.42
C SER A 271 46.47 10.49 -27.93
N THR A 272 46.51 11.60 -27.18
CA THR A 272 46.23 11.59 -25.74
C THR A 272 44.71 11.48 -25.55
N SER A 273 44.16 10.28 -25.75
CA SER A 273 42.80 9.98 -25.33
C SER A 273 42.84 9.64 -23.85
N LYS A 274 42.21 10.48 -23.02
CA LYS A 274 41.89 10.12 -21.63
C LYS A 274 41.09 8.82 -21.69
N ARG A 275 41.56 7.79 -20.97
CA ARG A 275 40.88 6.50 -20.83
C ARG A 275 39.47 6.75 -20.29
N LEU A 276 38.45 6.59 -21.13
CA LEU A 276 37.06 6.63 -20.68
C LEU A 276 36.82 5.32 -19.91
N GLU A 277 36.53 5.44 -18.64
CA GLU A 277 36.05 4.31 -17.85
C GLU A 277 34.66 3.93 -18.36
N PHE A 278 34.54 2.75 -18.94
CA PHE A 278 33.29 2.21 -19.44
C PHE A 278 32.50 1.67 -18.25
N THR A 279 31.83 2.55 -17.51
CA THR A 279 30.82 2.15 -16.52
C THR A 279 29.68 1.46 -17.27
N PRO A 280 29.30 0.21 -16.93
CA PRO A 280 28.20 -0.48 -17.61
C PRO A 280 26.91 0.33 -17.47
N LEU A 281 26.15 0.45 -18.58
CA LEU A 281 24.96 1.30 -18.71
C LEU A 281 23.96 1.16 -17.55
N ALA A 282 23.84 -0.04 -16.96
CA ALA A 282 22.94 -0.32 -15.84
C ALA A 282 23.28 0.43 -14.53
N THR A 283 24.53 0.90 -14.36
CA THR A 283 25.00 1.53 -13.11
C THR A 283 25.07 3.06 -13.16
N ARG A 284 24.79 3.68 -14.32
CA ARG A 284 24.68 5.14 -14.44
C ARG A 284 23.34 5.61 -13.89
N ARG A 285 23.28 5.89 -12.60
CA ARG A 285 22.30 6.85 -12.07
C ARG A 285 22.84 8.25 -12.34
N LEU A 286 22.14 9.02 -13.18
CA LEU A 286 22.43 10.44 -13.35
C LEU A 286 22.36 11.12 -11.97
N SER A 287 23.30 12.01 -11.68
CA SER A 287 23.23 12.83 -10.47
C SER A 287 21.90 13.62 -10.47
N PRO A 288 21.20 13.80 -9.33
CA PRO A 288 19.91 14.51 -9.27
C PRO A 288 19.97 15.90 -9.92
N SER A 289 21.10 16.58 -9.75
CA SER A 289 21.42 17.88 -10.36
C SER A 289 21.48 17.88 -11.89
N GLN A 290 21.74 16.74 -12.54
CA GLN A 290 21.72 16.64 -14.01
C GLN A 290 20.32 16.32 -14.57
N VAL A 291 19.42 15.79 -13.75
CA VAL A 291 18.01 15.54 -14.11
C VAL A 291 17.21 16.86 -14.14
N GLU A 292 17.71 17.90 -13.47
CA GLU A 292 17.11 19.24 -13.37
C GLU A 292 17.61 20.23 -14.45
N ASN A 293 18.48 19.80 -15.37
CA ASN A 293 19.11 20.71 -16.33
C ASN A 293 18.15 21.26 -17.41
N SER A 294 17.06 20.55 -17.70
CA SER A 294 16.07 20.97 -18.72
C SER A 294 14.68 21.12 -18.11
N PRO A 295 13.99 22.24 -18.37
CA PRO A 295 12.62 22.46 -17.89
C PRO A 295 11.65 21.38 -18.41
N PHE A 296 11.89 20.82 -19.61
CA PHE A 296 11.12 19.70 -20.16
C PHE A 296 11.30 18.41 -19.37
N GLN A 297 12.50 18.13 -18.87
CA GLN A 297 12.80 16.94 -18.10
C GLN A 297 12.18 16.98 -16.70
N ILE A 298 12.16 18.16 -16.08
CA ILE A 298 11.43 18.41 -14.83
C ILE A 298 9.92 18.24 -15.04
N ALA A 299 9.36 18.75 -16.14
CA ALA A 299 7.95 18.53 -16.45
C ALA A 299 7.63 17.04 -16.63
N ARG A 300 8.48 16.28 -17.33
CA ARG A 300 8.30 14.83 -17.52
C ARG A 300 8.36 14.04 -16.21
N SER A 301 9.27 14.39 -15.30
CA SER A 301 9.40 13.69 -14.02
C SER A 301 8.19 13.94 -13.11
N ARG A 302 7.63 15.16 -13.10
CA ARG A 302 6.42 15.52 -12.32
C ARG A 302 5.10 15.04 -12.92
N LEU A 303 5.03 14.96 -14.25
CA LEU A 303 3.90 14.33 -14.94
C LEU A 303 3.96 12.80 -14.89
N HIS A 304 5.05 12.22 -14.40
CA HIS A 304 5.17 10.77 -14.26
C HIS A 304 4.17 10.25 -13.22
N VAL A 305 3.44 9.19 -13.57
CA VAL A 305 2.39 8.59 -12.74
C VAL A 305 2.91 8.10 -11.37
N SER A 306 4.19 7.73 -11.26
CA SER A 306 4.78 7.30 -9.98
C SER A 306 5.05 8.44 -9.00
N SER A 307 5.09 9.69 -9.46
CA SER A 307 5.18 10.83 -8.56
C SER A 307 3.78 11.05 -8.00
N VAL A 308 3.55 10.76 -6.73
CA VAL A 308 2.29 11.07 -6.05
C VAL A 308 2.57 12.30 -5.17
N PRO A 309 1.86 13.43 -5.36
CA PRO A 309 2.02 14.60 -4.51
C PRO A 309 1.54 14.26 -3.10
N THR A 310 1.98 15.07 -2.13
CA THR A 310 1.54 14.93 -0.74
C THR A 310 0.05 15.20 -0.55
N SER A 311 -0.57 15.96 -1.46
CA SER A 311 -2.01 16.22 -1.46
C SER A 311 -2.62 15.97 -2.83
N LEU A 312 -3.68 15.15 -2.90
CA LEU A 312 -4.44 14.92 -4.12
C LEU A 312 -5.55 15.96 -4.31
N PRO A 313 -5.44 16.87 -5.28
CA PRO A 313 -6.50 17.84 -5.54
C PRO A 313 -7.76 17.15 -6.09
N CYS A 314 -8.91 17.78 -5.88
CA CYS A 314 -10.22 17.37 -6.43
C CYS A 314 -10.83 16.08 -5.84
N ARG A 315 -10.23 15.50 -4.78
CA ARG A 315 -10.76 14.35 -4.01
C ARG A 315 -10.92 14.65 -2.53
N GLU A 316 -10.99 15.94 -2.19
CA GLU A 316 -11.08 16.43 -0.80
C GLU A 316 -12.35 15.96 -0.09
N GLY A 317 -13.47 15.83 -0.83
CA GLY A 317 -14.73 15.33 -0.28
C GLY A 317 -14.65 13.87 0.13
N GLU A 318 -14.17 13.02 -0.77
CA GLU A 318 -13.96 11.59 -0.49
C GLU A 318 -12.88 11.38 0.57
N PHE A 319 -11.80 12.17 0.53
CA PHE A 319 -10.76 12.18 1.56
C PHE A 319 -11.35 12.45 2.94
N SER A 320 -12.14 13.52 3.08
CA SER A 320 -12.75 13.91 4.36
C SER A 320 -13.68 12.82 4.90
N LEU A 321 -14.41 12.15 4.00
CA LEU A 321 -15.32 11.08 4.37
C LEU A 321 -14.56 9.84 4.86
N VAL A 322 -13.53 9.38 4.13
CA VAL A 322 -12.66 8.27 4.59
C VAL A 322 -11.96 8.63 5.90
N TYR A 323 -11.42 9.85 6.01
CA TYR A 323 -10.72 10.33 7.21
C TYR A 323 -11.65 10.33 8.43
N SER A 324 -12.84 10.92 8.32
CA SER A 324 -13.81 10.99 9.44
C SER A 324 -14.27 9.61 9.92
N HIS A 325 -14.49 8.66 8.99
CA HIS A 325 -14.88 7.30 9.36
C HIS A 325 -13.74 6.52 10.03
N LEU A 326 -12.50 6.69 9.56
CA LEU A 326 -11.33 6.06 10.17
C LEU A 326 -11.03 6.66 11.55
N GLU A 327 -11.06 7.99 11.67
CA GLU A 327 -10.84 8.71 12.91
C GLU A 327 -11.85 8.30 13.99
N ALA A 328 -13.14 8.24 13.64
CA ALA A 328 -14.19 7.78 14.54
C ALA A 328 -13.99 6.32 14.95
N ALA A 329 -13.70 5.42 14.01
CA ALA A 329 -13.50 4.00 14.30
C ALA A 329 -12.26 3.75 15.19
N ILE A 330 -11.17 4.47 14.96
CA ILE A 330 -9.95 4.39 15.77
C ILE A 330 -10.22 4.94 17.18
N SER A 331 -10.88 6.10 17.29
CA SER A 331 -11.17 6.75 18.58
C SER A 331 -12.16 5.95 19.43
N ASP A 332 -13.17 5.35 18.81
CA ASP A 332 -14.15 4.50 19.49
C ASP A 332 -13.59 3.09 19.76
N GLY A 333 -12.45 2.73 19.17
CA GLY A 333 -11.87 1.39 19.25
C GLY A 333 -12.80 0.31 18.69
N THR A 334 -13.64 0.64 17.71
CA THR A 334 -14.64 -0.27 17.13
C THR A 334 -14.14 -0.87 15.82
N GLY A 335 -14.52 -2.12 15.55
CA GLY A 335 -14.27 -2.74 14.25
C GLY A 335 -15.23 -2.19 13.20
N ASN A 336 -14.70 -1.77 12.06
CA ASN A 336 -15.50 -1.24 10.96
C ASN A 336 -14.99 -1.75 9.61
N CYS A 337 -15.86 -1.85 8.63
CA CYS A 337 -15.46 -2.14 7.26
C CYS A 337 -15.90 -0.98 6.36
N ILE A 338 -15.02 -0.53 5.47
CA ILE A 338 -15.29 0.55 4.53
C ILE A 338 -15.04 0.00 3.13
N TYR A 339 -16.03 0.12 2.26
CA TYR A 339 -15.93 -0.35 0.89
C TYR A 339 -15.78 0.83 -0.07
N ILE A 340 -14.63 0.88 -0.74
CA ILE A 340 -14.26 1.93 -1.69
C ILE A 340 -14.30 1.35 -3.10
N SER A 341 -15.15 1.91 -3.96
CA SER A 341 -15.29 1.47 -5.35
C SER A 341 -15.14 2.61 -6.35
N GLY A 342 -14.76 2.29 -7.58
CA GLY A 342 -14.68 3.28 -8.67
C GLY A 342 -13.84 2.78 -9.83
N THR A 343 -13.93 3.42 -10.99
CA THR A 343 -13.15 3.02 -12.17
C THR A 343 -11.64 3.10 -11.93
N PRO A 344 -10.80 2.32 -12.63
CA PRO A 344 -9.36 2.42 -12.50
C PRO A 344 -8.87 3.83 -12.85
N GLY A 345 -7.82 4.28 -12.18
CA GLY A 345 -7.23 5.60 -12.47
C GLY A 345 -7.92 6.80 -11.80
N THR A 346 -8.92 6.57 -10.95
CA THR A 346 -9.61 7.63 -10.17
C THR A 346 -8.89 8.05 -8.89
N GLY A 347 -7.74 7.47 -8.56
CA GLY A 347 -6.93 7.88 -7.40
C GLY A 347 -7.31 7.25 -6.05
N LYS A 348 -8.10 6.17 -6.04
CA LYS A 348 -8.56 5.47 -4.81
C LYS A 348 -7.41 5.10 -3.86
N THR A 349 -6.47 4.27 -4.31
CA THR A 349 -5.32 3.81 -3.49
C THR A 349 -4.46 4.98 -3.01
N ALA A 350 -4.28 6.00 -3.85
CA ALA A 350 -3.48 7.17 -3.50
C ALA A 350 -4.16 8.01 -2.40
N THR A 351 -5.48 8.19 -2.48
CA THR A 351 -6.28 8.91 -1.46
C THR A 351 -6.25 8.16 -0.14
N VAL A 352 -6.40 6.84 -0.15
CA VAL A 352 -6.36 6.04 1.09
C VAL A 352 -4.98 6.12 1.75
N ARG A 353 -3.89 6.01 0.98
CA ARG A 353 -2.53 6.17 1.54
C ARG A 353 -2.29 7.56 2.10
N GLU A 354 -2.81 8.60 1.45
CA GLU A 354 -2.75 9.98 1.95
C GLU A 354 -3.48 10.13 3.29
N VAL A 355 -4.70 9.59 3.39
CA VAL A 355 -5.47 9.58 4.65
C VAL A 355 -4.69 8.89 5.76
N ILE A 356 -4.10 7.73 5.48
CA ILE A 356 -3.34 6.96 6.48
C ILE A 356 -2.07 7.70 6.90
N SER A 357 -1.34 8.29 5.96
CA SER A 357 -0.18 9.15 6.28
C SER A 357 -0.59 10.32 7.19
N ARG A 358 -1.78 10.90 6.96
CA ARG A 358 -2.28 12.00 7.79
C ARG A 358 -2.71 11.54 9.19
N LEU A 359 -3.29 10.35 9.30
CA LEU A 359 -3.61 9.71 10.58
C LEU A 359 -2.34 9.33 11.34
N GLU A 360 -1.30 8.81 10.67
CA GLU A 360 0.01 8.54 11.28
C GLU A 360 0.67 9.82 11.80
N GLU A 361 0.55 10.94 11.06
CA GLU A 361 0.99 12.26 11.54
C GLU A 361 0.21 12.71 12.78
N ALA A 362 -1.10 12.48 12.84
CA ALA A 362 -1.95 12.80 13.98
C ALA A 362 -1.64 11.91 15.21
N VAL A 363 -1.31 10.64 14.99
CA VAL A 363 -0.78 9.72 16.02
C VAL A 363 0.58 10.23 16.52
N GLY A 364 1.47 10.64 15.61
CA GLY A 364 2.75 11.26 15.98
C GLY A 364 2.60 12.58 16.76
N ALA A 365 1.50 13.30 16.55
CA ALA A 365 1.10 14.49 17.28
C ALA A 365 0.36 14.20 18.61
N ASP A 366 0.12 12.92 18.94
CA ASP A 366 -0.59 12.44 20.14
C ASP A 366 -2.07 12.86 20.21
N GLU A 367 -2.69 13.13 19.05
CA GLU A 367 -4.12 13.47 18.92
C GLU A 367 -5.00 12.21 18.81
N LEU A 368 -4.48 11.13 18.23
CA LEU A 368 -5.19 9.85 18.02
C LEU A 368 -4.44 8.68 18.68
N ASP A 369 -5.16 7.58 18.90
CA ASP A 369 -4.59 6.34 19.40
C ASP A 369 -3.71 5.65 18.34
N ASP A 370 -2.64 4.99 18.81
CA ASP A 370 -1.77 4.18 17.95
C ASP A 370 -2.60 3.14 17.19
N PHE A 371 -2.31 2.94 15.91
CA PHE A 371 -2.88 1.86 15.12
C PHE A 371 -1.79 1.15 14.32
N ILE A 372 -2.03 -0.12 13.99
CA ILE A 372 -1.15 -0.88 13.10
C ILE A 372 -1.71 -0.77 11.68
N PHE A 373 -0.93 -0.28 10.74
CA PHE A 373 -1.30 -0.25 9.32
C PHE A 373 -0.74 -1.46 8.57
N VAL A 374 -1.59 -2.18 7.84
CA VAL A 374 -1.20 -3.32 6.99
C VAL A 374 -1.77 -3.15 5.59
N GLU A 375 -0.91 -3.14 4.57
CA GLU A 375 -1.31 -3.11 3.16
C GLU A 375 -1.23 -4.52 2.54
N ILE A 376 -2.36 -5.00 2.04
CA ILE A 376 -2.51 -6.26 1.31
C ILE A 376 -2.97 -5.93 -0.11
N ASN A 377 -2.12 -6.19 -1.10
CA ASN A 377 -2.46 -5.95 -2.51
C ASN A 377 -2.78 -7.26 -3.22
N GLY A 378 -3.99 -7.37 -3.77
CA GLY A 378 -4.47 -8.56 -4.48
C GLY A 378 -3.61 -8.98 -5.67
N MET A 379 -2.97 -8.04 -6.37
CA MET A 379 -2.08 -8.33 -7.51
C MET A 379 -0.70 -8.86 -7.10
N LYS A 380 -0.25 -8.57 -5.88
CA LYS A 380 1.05 -9.07 -5.39
C LYS A 380 0.96 -10.53 -4.92
N ILE A 381 -0.25 -11.02 -4.68
CA ILE A 381 -0.51 -12.31 -4.08
C ILE A 381 -0.92 -13.30 -5.17
N THR A 382 -0.28 -14.48 -5.20
CA THR A 382 -0.61 -15.54 -6.17
C THR A 382 -1.78 -16.41 -5.71
N ASP A 383 -1.87 -16.68 -4.41
CA ASP A 383 -2.94 -17.45 -3.79
C ASP A 383 -3.62 -16.62 -2.69
N PRO A 384 -4.93 -16.35 -2.75
CA PRO A 384 -5.64 -15.53 -1.77
C PRO A 384 -5.43 -15.95 -0.32
N HIS A 385 -5.22 -17.24 -0.02
CA HIS A 385 -4.98 -17.71 1.34
C HIS A 385 -3.68 -17.15 1.96
N GLN A 386 -2.70 -16.73 1.14
CA GLN A 386 -1.47 -16.10 1.63
C GLN A 386 -1.71 -14.74 2.29
N SER A 387 -2.86 -14.09 2.04
CA SER A 387 -3.25 -12.84 2.71
C SER A 387 -3.30 -12.99 4.24
N TYR A 388 -3.65 -14.17 4.76
CA TYR A 388 -3.64 -14.46 6.19
C TYR A 388 -2.24 -14.46 6.78
N THR A 389 -1.27 -15.04 6.07
CA THR A 389 0.13 -15.04 6.50
C THR A 389 0.69 -13.62 6.55
N LEU A 390 0.37 -12.79 5.56
CA LEU A 390 0.80 -11.38 5.53
C LEU A 390 0.21 -10.57 6.70
N LEU A 391 -1.08 -10.78 7.00
CA LEU A 391 -1.72 -10.11 8.14
C LEU A 391 -1.09 -10.56 9.47
N TRP A 392 -0.88 -11.86 9.66
CA TRP A 392 -0.27 -12.39 10.88
C TRP A 392 1.19 -11.93 11.07
N GLU A 393 1.96 -11.91 9.99
CA GLU A 393 3.34 -11.42 9.97
C GLU A 393 3.39 -9.94 10.37
N ALA A 394 2.44 -9.12 9.91
CA ALA A 394 2.37 -7.71 10.28
C ALA A 394 1.93 -7.47 11.74
N LEU A 395 1.06 -8.33 12.29
CA LEU A 395 0.55 -8.19 13.66
C LEU A 395 1.55 -8.67 14.73
N LYS A 396 2.19 -9.83 14.52
CA LYS A 396 3.05 -10.48 15.54
C LYS A 396 4.51 -10.62 15.13
N GLY A 397 4.86 -10.32 13.88
CA GLY A 397 6.24 -10.45 13.36
C GLY A 397 6.68 -11.90 13.12
N GLN A 398 5.75 -12.85 13.09
CA GLN A 398 6.03 -14.28 12.91
C GLN A 398 5.40 -14.79 11.62
N ARG A 399 6.14 -15.63 10.87
CA ARG A 399 5.64 -16.26 9.66
C ARG A 399 5.08 -17.64 9.98
N ALA A 400 3.84 -17.89 9.59
CA ALA A 400 3.16 -19.17 9.78
C ALA A 400 2.51 -19.63 8.47
N SER A 401 2.14 -20.91 8.41
CA SER A 401 1.41 -21.44 7.25
C SER A 401 0.03 -20.77 7.13
N PRO A 402 -0.58 -20.67 5.92
CA PRO A 402 -1.86 -19.99 5.75
C PRO A 402 -3.00 -20.56 6.61
N ALA A 403 -3.10 -21.88 6.74
CA ALA A 403 -4.13 -22.54 7.55
C ALA A 403 -3.93 -22.28 9.05
N GLN A 404 -2.68 -22.35 9.52
CA GLN A 404 -2.34 -22.03 10.91
C GLN A 404 -2.53 -20.53 11.20
N SER A 405 -2.23 -19.67 10.24
CA SER A 405 -2.39 -18.22 10.38
C SER A 405 -3.88 -17.86 10.54
N LEU A 406 -4.77 -18.53 9.81
CA LEU A 406 -6.22 -18.35 9.96
C LEU A 406 -6.69 -18.69 11.38
N ASP A 407 -6.33 -19.86 11.91
CA ASP A 407 -6.71 -20.30 13.27
C ASP A 407 -6.15 -19.34 14.34
N LEU A 408 -4.90 -18.91 14.18
CA LEU A 408 -4.29 -17.92 15.07
C LEU A 408 -4.97 -16.55 15.00
N LEU A 409 -5.35 -16.09 13.82
CA LEU A 409 -6.07 -14.83 13.62
C LEU A 409 -7.49 -14.90 14.18
N GLU A 410 -8.21 -16.01 13.97
CA GLU A 410 -9.54 -16.21 14.53
C GLU A 410 -9.51 -16.24 16.05
N ARG A 411 -8.56 -16.96 16.65
CA ARG A 411 -8.37 -16.97 18.11
C ARG A 411 -7.98 -15.59 18.63
N GLU A 412 -7.11 -14.87 17.94
CA GLU A 412 -6.75 -13.51 18.32
C GLU A 412 -8.00 -12.61 18.27
N PHE A 413 -8.69 -12.51 17.14
CA PHE A 413 -9.82 -11.58 17.00
C PHE A 413 -11.06 -11.95 17.84
N SER A 414 -11.24 -13.22 18.18
CA SER A 414 -12.35 -13.68 19.04
C SER A 414 -12.09 -13.42 20.52
N ASN A 415 -10.83 -13.56 20.97
CA ASN A 415 -10.53 -13.44 22.39
C ASN A 415 -10.40 -11.97 22.83
N PRO A 416 -11.04 -11.58 23.94
CA PRO A 416 -10.92 -10.23 24.50
C PRO A 416 -9.49 -10.00 25.00
N SER A 417 -8.83 -9.00 24.42
CA SER A 417 -7.52 -8.54 24.86
C SER A 417 -7.60 -7.04 25.16
N PRO A 418 -7.60 -6.63 26.45
CA PRO A 418 -7.84 -5.24 26.87
C PRO A 418 -6.87 -4.24 26.23
N ARG A 419 -5.62 -4.65 26.01
CA ARG A 419 -4.53 -3.83 25.43
C ARG A 419 -4.38 -3.96 23.92
N ARG A 420 -5.41 -4.43 23.21
CA ARG A 420 -5.37 -4.56 21.76
C ARG A 420 -5.31 -3.19 21.09
N ILE A 421 -4.33 -3.03 20.23
CA ILE A 421 -4.17 -1.85 19.37
C ILE A 421 -5.08 -2.02 18.16
N PRO A 422 -5.85 -1.00 17.76
CA PRO A 422 -6.61 -1.04 16.52
C PRO A 422 -5.73 -1.39 15.32
N CYS A 423 -6.21 -2.26 14.45
CA CYS A 423 -5.50 -2.64 13.23
C CYS A 423 -6.27 -2.14 12.00
N VAL A 424 -5.62 -1.35 11.16
CA VAL A 424 -6.16 -0.86 9.90
C VAL A 424 -5.55 -1.69 8.77
N VAL A 425 -6.39 -2.50 8.12
CA VAL A 425 -5.99 -3.35 6.99
C VAL A 425 -6.54 -2.75 5.70
N LEU A 426 -5.64 -2.38 4.79
CA LEU A 426 -5.97 -1.99 3.42
C LEU A 426 -5.90 -3.20 2.49
N MET A 427 -7.04 -3.62 1.97
CA MET A 427 -7.15 -4.61 0.91
C MET A 427 -7.30 -3.90 -0.44
N ASP A 428 -6.19 -3.74 -1.15
CA ASP A 428 -6.16 -3.10 -2.48
C ASP A 428 -6.38 -4.14 -3.58
N GLU A 429 -7.07 -3.74 -4.65
CA GLU A 429 -7.49 -4.61 -5.76
C GLU A 429 -8.21 -5.89 -5.28
N LEU A 430 -9.23 -5.72 -4.45
CA LEU A 430 -10.02 -6.81 -3.87
C LEU A 430 -10.63 -7.74 -4.93
N ASP A 431 -10.94 -7.21 -6.12
CA ASP A 431 -11.48 -7.96 -7.25
C ASP A 431 -10.56 -9.12 -7.70
N GLN A 432 -9.25 -9.01 -7.47
CA GLN A 432 -8.28 -10.06 -7.78
C GLN A 432 -8.26 -11.19 -6.74
N LEU A 433 -8.69 -10.91 -5.51
CA LEU A 433 -8.81 -11.91 -4.44
C LEU A 433 -10.10 -12.74 -4.52
N VAL A 434 -11.00 -12.40 -5.46
CA VAL A 434 -12.27 -13.09 -5.65
C VAL A 434 -12.03 -14.44 -6.32
N THR A 435 -12.15 -15.52 -5.55
CA THR A 435 -12.18 -16.90 -6.06
C THR A 435 -13.57 -17.50 -5.97
N LYS A 436 -13.78 -18.66 -6.61
CA LYS A 436 -15.05 -19.41 -6.53
C LYS A 436 -15.44 -19.76 -5.09
N ASN A 437 -14.45 -20.02 -4.23
CA ASN A 437 -14.68 -20.48 -2.85
C ASN A 437 -14.87 -19.34 -1.85
N GLN A 438 -14.55 -18.08 -2.20
CA GLN A 438 -14.84 -16.82 -1.46
C GLN A 438 -14.49 -16.76 0.05
N ALA A 439 -13.89 -17.81 0.62
CA ALA A 439 -13.67 -17.96 2.05
C ALA A 439 -12.80 -16.85 2.63
N VAL A 440 -11.78 -16.43 1.87
CA VAL A 440 -10.87 -15.35 2.27
C VAL A 440 -11.63 -14.06 2.53
N MET A 441 -12.44 -13.61 1.57
CA MET A 441 -13.21 -12.38 1.72
C MET A 441 -14.21 -12.47 2.87
N TYR A 442 -14.89 -13.62 3.02
CA TYR A 442 -15.82 -13.82 4.12
C TYR A 442 -15.14 -13.60 5.48
N ASN A 443 -13.97 -14.20 5.71
CA ASN A 443 -13.26 -14.09 6.98
C ASN A 443 -12.81 -12.66 7.28
N PHE A 444 -12.21 -11.98 6.31
CA PHE A 444 -11.79 -10.57 6.47
C PHE A 444 -12.95 -9.64 6.78
N PHE A 445 -14.15 -9.88 6.24
CA PHE A 445 -15.34 -9.07 6.55
C PHE A 445 -16.09 -9.53 7.80
N ASN A 446 -15.85 -10.75 8.28
CA ASN A 446 -16.44 -11.25 9.52
C ASN A 446 -15.67 -10.76 10.76
N TRP A 447 -14.34 -10.69 10.70
CA TRP A 447 -13.52 -10.30 11.84
C TRP A 447 -13.83 -8.90 12.43
N PRO A 448 -14.14 -7.85 11.65
CA PRO A 448 -14.54 -6.55 12.21
C PRO A 448 -15.86 -6.59 12.99
N THR A 449 -16.72 -7.57 12.74
CA THR A 449 -18.02 -7.70 13.43
C THR A 449 -17.89 -8.29 14.83
N LEU A 450 -16.74 -8.87 15.16
CA LEU A 450 -16.46 -9.40 16.48
C LEU A 450 -16.21 -8.24 17.46
N ARG A 451 -16.88 -8.25 18.61
CA ARG A 451 -16.89 -7.15 19.59
C ARG A 451 -15.49 -6.73 20.05
N HIS A 452 -14.56 -7.67 20.16
CA HIS A 452 -13.23 -7.43 20.72
C HIS A 452 -12.11 -7.37 19.66
N SER A 453 -12.45 -7.42 18.37
CA SER A 453 -11.46 -7.51 17.29
C SER A 453 -10.67 -6.22 17.07
N ARG A 454 -11.29 -5.04 17.26
CA ARG A 454 -10.71 -3.71 16.96
C ARG A 454 -10.03 -3.66 15.57
N LEU A 455 -10.58 -4.38 14.59
CA LEU A 455 -10.08 -4.49 13.22
C LEU A 455 -10.89 -3.59 12.29
N ILE A 456 -10.19 -2.74 11.55
CA ILE A 456 -10.76 -1.86 10.53
C ILE A 456 -10.30 -2.34 9.16
N VAL A 457 -11.24 -2.68 8.28
CA VAL A 457 -10.95 -3.21 6.94
C VAL A 457 -11.35 -2.19 5.88
N LEU A 458 -10.35 -1.66 5.17
CA LEU A 458 -10.51 -0.80 4.00
C LEU A 458 -10.42 -1.66 2.74
N ALA A 459 -11.55 -1.90 2.08
CA ALA A 459 -11.60 -2.68 0.85
C ALA A 459 -11.67 -1.76 -0.38
N VAL A 460 -10.66 -1.80 -1.25
CA VAL A 460 -10.61 -1.03 -2.50
C VAL A 460 -10.83 -1.96 -3.69
N ALA A 461 -11.83 -1.64 -4.52
CA ALA A 461 -12.18 -2.43 -5.71
C ALA A 461 -12.46 -1.53 -6.93
N ASN A 462 -12.36 -2.11 -8.14
CA ASN A 462 -12.61 -1.38 -9.38
C ASN A 462 -14.08 -1.32 -9.80
N THR A 463 -14.88 -2.29 -9.36
CA THR A 463 -16.29 -2.38 -9.74
C THR A 463 -17.16 -1.93 -8.58
N MET A 464 -18.25 -1.22 -8.89
CA MET A 464 -19.23 -0.82 -7.89
C MET A 464 -19.97 -2.06 -7.37
N ASP A 465 -20.38 -2.97 -8.26
CA ASP A 465 -21.33 -4.04 -7.94
C ASP A 465 -20.67 -5.33 -7.44
N LEU A 466 -19.35 -5.30 -7.15
CA LEU A 466 -18.63 -6.49 -6.65
C LEU A 466 -19.33 -7.12 -5.44
N PRO A 467 -19.77 -6.35 -4.42
CA PRO A 467 -20.38 -6.93 -3.23
C PRO A 467 -21.70 -7.61 -3.52
N GLU A 468 -22.49 -7.07 -4.45
CA GLU A 468 -23.83 -7.57 -4.77
C GLU A 468 -23.78 -8.76 -5.73
N ARG A 469 -22.87 -8.72 -6.72
CA ARG A 469 -22.76 -9.75 -7.76
C ARG A 469 -21.99 -10.98 -7.30
N THR A 470 -20.95 -10.78 -6.49
CA THR A 470 -19.99 -11.83 -6.19
C THR A 470 -19.98 -12.24 -4.73
N LEU A 471 -20.35 -11.38 -3.77
CA LEU A 471 -20.36 -11.78 -2.36
C LEU A 471 -21.72 -12.35 -1.96
N SER A 472 -21.70 -13.26 -1.00
CA SER A 472 -22.93 -13.78 -0.38
C SER A 472 -23.77 -12.63 0.21
N ASN A 473 -25.10 -12.75 0.17
CA ASN A 473 -26.05 -11.78 0.75
C ASN A 473 -25.73 -11.40 2.21
N LYS A 474 -25.13 -12.33 2.97
CA LYS A 474 -24.69 -12.09 4.36
C LYS A 474 -23.54 -11.06 4.45
N ILE A 475 -22.61 -11.08 3.50
CA ILE A 475 -21.46 -10.16 3.45
C ILE A 475 -21.90 -8.81 2.89
N SER A 476 -22.72 -8.81 1.84
CA SER A 476 -23.22 -7.57 1.22
C SER A 476 -24.01 -6.69 2.20
N SER A 477 -24.85 -7.30 3.05
CA SER A 477 -25.58 -6.59 4.11
C SER A 477 -24.65 -5.85 5.09
N ARG A 478 -23.50 -6.45 5.42
CA ARG A 478 -22.50 -5.86 6.34
C ARG A 478 -21.69 -4.74 5.68
N LEU A 479 -21.36 -4.90 4.41
CA LEU A 479 -20.63 -3.90 3.60
C LEU A 479 -21.51 -2.73 3.15
N GLY A 480 -22.84 -2.86 3.26
CA GLY A 480 -23.80 -1.91 2.70
C GLY A 480 -23.89 -0.56 3.42
N LEU A 481 -23.34 -0.42 4.63
CA LEU A 481 -23.53 0.77 5.47
C LEU A 481 -22.54 1.91 5.17
N THR A 482 -21.35 1.61 4.63
CA THR A 482 -20.19 2.53 4.54
C THR A 482 -19.50 2.40 3.18
N ARG A 483 -20.28 2.57 2.11
CA ARG A 483 -19.80 2.49 0.72
C ARG A 483 -19.46 3.87 0.18
N ILE A 484 -18.23 4.02 -0.32
CA ILE A 484 -17.70 5.25 -0.89
C ILE A 484 -17.43 5.01 -2.38
N THR A 485 -18.05 5.81 -3.23
CA THR A 485 -17.89 5.71 -4.68
C THR A 485 -16.98 6.84 -5.20
N PHE A 486 -15.98 6.46 -5.98
CA PHE A 486 -15.06 7.37 -6.65
C PHE A 486 -15.48 7.47 -8.13
N PRO A 487 -16.24 8.51 -8.52
CA PRO A 487 -16.62 8.72 -9.91
C PRO A 487 -15.40 8.98 -10.80
N GLY A 488 -15.53 8.85 -12.13
CA GLY A 488 -14.50 9.29 -13.07
C GLY A 488 -14.22 10.79 -12.94
N TYR A 489 -13.01 11.23 -13.29
CA TYR A 489 -12.67 12.66 -13.22
C TYR A 489 -13.39 13.47 -14.29
N ASN A 490 -13.94 14.62 -13.91
CA ASN A 490 -14.47 15.60 -14.84
C ASN A 490 -13.32 16.37 -15.54
N HIS A 491 -13.59 17.00 -16.68
CA HIS A 491 -12.59 17.74 -17.45
C HIS A 491 -11.96 18.90 -16.65
N GLU A 492 -12.73 19.59 -15.80
CA GLU A 492 -12.21 20.64 -14.91
C GLU A 492 -11.28 20.08 -13.83
N GLN A 493 -11.64 18.91 -13.27
CA GLN A 493 -10.81 18.23 -12.27
C GLN A 493 -9.50 17.75 -12.87
N LEU A 494 -9.53 17.16 -14.08
CA LEU A 494 -8.32 16.77 -14.82
C LEU A 494 -7.43 17.97 -15.13
N MET A 495 -8.02 19.10 -15.53
CA MET A 495 -7.29 20.34 -15.79
C MET A 495 -6.57 20.82 -14.52
N LYS A 496 -7.26 20.86 -13.38
CA LYS A 496 -6.67 21.26 -12.09
C LYS A 496 -5.57 20.29 -11.63
N ILE A 497 -5.74 18.98 -11.85
CA ILE A 497 -4.71 17.97 -11.55
C ILE A 497 -3.45 18.23 -12.39
N ILE A 498 -3.59 18.42 -13.71
CA ILE A 498 -2.44 18.67 -14.60
C ILE A 498 -1.74 20.00 -14.22
N GLN A 499 -2.51 21.05 -13.93
CA GLN A 499 -1.97 22.34 -13.50
C GLN A 499 -1.18 22.20 -12.20
N SER A 500 -1.73 21.54 -11.18
CA SER A 500 -1.06 21.29 -9.90
C SER A 500 0.27 20.52 -10.06
N ARG A 501 0.36 19.59 -11.02
CA ARG A 501 1.63 18.90 -11.32
C ARG A 501 2.66 19.79 -12.01
N LEU A 502 2.21 20.76 -12.80
CA LEU A 502 3.05 21.70 -13.54
C LEU A 502 3.44 22.93 -12.72
N GLU A 503 2.74 23.21 -11.62
CA GLU A 503 3.08 24.26 -10.66
C GLU A 503 4.49 24.04 -10.09
N GLY A 504 5.41 24.96 -10.41
CA GLY A 504 6.82 24.91 -10.02
C GLY A 504 7.78 24.36 -11.08
N VAL A 505 7.33 24.14 -12.33
CA VAL A 505 8.23 24.00 -13.48
C VAL A 505 8.51 25.40 -14.06
N PRO A 506 9.77 25.84 -14.14
CA PRO A 506 10.10 27.11 -14.77
C PRO A 506 9.83 27.05 -16.29
N GLY A 507 9.17 28.07 -16.83
CA GLY A 507 9.10 28.30 -18.28
C GLY A 507 7.74 28.14 -18.99
N ASN A 508 6.62 27.98 -18.26
CA ASN A 508 5.26 27.84 -18.82
C ASN A 508 5.23 27.03 -20.13
N ILE A 509 5.78 25.81 -20.05
CA ILE A 509 6.09 24.96 -21.21
C ILE A 509 4.81 24.53 -21.95
N VAL A 510 3.68 24.46 -21.24
CA VAL A 510 2.43 23.96 -21.76
C VAL A 510 1.41 25.09 -21.82
N ASP A 511 0.83 25.31 -23.01
CA ASP A 511 -0.24 26.29 -23.15
C ASP A 511 -1.50 25.85 -22.41
N PRO A 512 -2.19 26.76 -21.68
CA PRO A 512 -3.38 26.40 -20.90
C PRO A 512 -4.53 25.88 -21.78
N ASP A 513 -4.68 26.42 -22.99
CA ASP A 513 -5.68 25.94 -23.96
C ASP A 513 -5.39 24.50 -24.42
N ALA A 514 -4.11 24.12 -24.47
CA ALA A 514 -3.70 22.77 -24.80
C ALA A 514 -4.07 21.80 -23.66
N ILE A 515 -3.88 22.20 -22.40
CA ILE A 515 -4.31 21.42 -21.21
C ILE A 515 -5.84 21.26 -21.21
N GLN A 516 -6.60 22.32 -21.52
CA GLN A 516 -8.05 22.24 -21.60
C GLN A 516 -8.51 21.29 -22.71
N PHE A 517 -7.89 21.35 -23.88
CA PHE A 517 -8.17 20.45 -24.99
C PHE A 517 -7.88 18.97 -24.64
N ALA A 518 -6.73 18.71 -24.01
CA ALA A 518 -6.36 17.36 -23.54
C ALA A 518 -7.37 16.83 -22.53
N SER A 519 -7.70 17.64 -21.52
CA SER A 519 -8.60 17.27 -20.42
C SER A 519 -10.01 16.95 -20.92
N ARG A 520 -10.57 17.79 -21.83
CA ARG A 520 -11.89 17.54 -22.44
C ARG A 520 -11.90 16.24 -23.25
N LYS A 521 -10.85 15.98 -24.03
CA LYS A 521 -10.80 14.78 -24.88
C LYS A 521 -10.67 13.50 -24.05
N VAL A 522 -9.88 13.51 -22.97
CA VAL A 522 -9.72 12.35 -22.08
C VAL A 522 -10.95 12.11 -21.21
N ALA A 523 -11.56 13.18 -20.68
CA ALA A 523 -12.80 13.08 -19.91
C ALA A 523 -13.94 12.46 -20.73
N ALA A 524 -14.06 12.82 -22.01
CA ALA A 524 -15.08 12.27 -22.90
C ALA A 524 -14.92 10.77 -23.22
N VAL A 525 -13.69 10.23 -23.11
CA VAL A 525 -13.41 8.82 -23.44
C VAL A 525 -13.39 7.93 -22.20
N SER A 526 -12.69 8.35 -21.15
CA SER A 526 -12.35 7.45 -20.03
C SER A 526 -12.38 8.11 -18.65
N GLY A 527 -12.12 9.43 -18.55
CA GLY A 527 -12.04 10.12 -17.26
C GLY A 527 -10.92 9.62 -16.32
N ASP A 528 -9.88 8.97 -16.87
CA ASP A 528 -8.73 8.43 -16.14
C ASP A 528 -7.59 9.47 -16.09
N ALA A 529 -7.11 9.78 -14.88
CA ALA A 529 -6.01 10.72 -14.67
C ALA A 529 -4.66 10.19 -15.17
N ARG A 530 -4.41 8.87 -15.12
CA ARG A 530 -3.16 8.26 -15.61
C ARG A 530 -3.00 8.51 -17.11
N ARG A 531 -4.05 8.20 -17.89
CA ARG A 531 -4.09 8.50 -19.32
C ARG A 531 -3.87 9.99 -19.63
N ALA A 532 -4.50 10.89 -18.87
CA ALA A 532 -4.34 12.32 -19.08
C ALA A 532 -2.88 12.77 -18.87
N LEU A 533 -2.25 12.30 -17.80
CA LEU A 533 -0.85 12.59 -17.48
C LEU A 533 0.11 12.00 -18.52
N ASP A 534 -0.14 10.78 -18.99
CA ASP A 534 0.68 10.11 -20.00
C ASP A 534 0.62 10.84 -21.36
N ILE A 535 -0.56 11.32 -21.76
CA ILE A 535 -0.72 12.14 -22.98
C ILE A 535 0.07 13.45 -22.85
N CYS A 536 -0.03 14.14 -21.72
CA CYS A 536 0.72 15.36 -21.46
C CYS A 536 2.24 15.11 -21.45
N ARG A 537 2.68 14.03 -20.80
CA ARG A 537 4.08 13.60 -20.80
C ARG A 537 4.58 13.33 -22.22
N ARG A 538 3.79 12.61 -23.03
CA ARG A 538 4.15 12.34 -24.43
C ARG A 538 4.19 13.62 -25.27
N ALA A 539 3.28 14.56 -25.03
CA ALA A 539 3.30 15.85 -25.71
C ALA A 539 4.54 16.68 -25.37
N VAL A 540 5.01 16.63 -24.12
CA VAL A 540 6.28 17.25 -23.69
C VAL A 540 7.47 16.58 -24.38
N GLU A 541 7.47 15.25 -24.52
CA GLU A 541 8.51 14.51 -25.27
C GLU A 541 8.57 14.90 -26.75
N LEU A 542 7.41 15.08 -27.39
CA LEU A 542 7.35 15.53 -28.77
C LEU A 542 7.82 16.98 -28.92
N ALA A 543 7.45 17.86 -27.99
CA ALA A 543 7.93 19.25 -27.98
C ALA A 543 9.43 19.34 -27.73
N GLU A 544 10.00 18.48 -26.89
CA GLU A 544 11.43 18.35 -26.66
C GLU A 544 12.17 17.85 -27.91
N ALA A 545 11.61 16.87 -28.62
CA ALA A 545 12.18 16.36 -29.86
C ALA A 545 12.11 17.38 -31.02
N ASP A 546 11.07 18.20 -31.06
CA ASP A 546 10.89 19.27 -32.04
C ASP A 546 11.69 20.55 -31.68
N ALA A 547 12.09 20.70 -30.41
CA ALA A 547 12.97 21.79 -29.98
C ALA A 547 14.37 21.62 -30.60
N PRO A 548 15.02 22.72 -31.03
CA PRO A 548 16.39 22.65 -31.50
C PRO A 548 17.27 22.15 -30.34
N GLY A 549 17.91 20.99 -30.53
CA GLY A 549 18.84 20.43 -29.57
C GLY A 549 19.94 21.42 -29.18
N ASP A 550 20.44 21.30 -27.95
CA ASP A 550 21.44 22.20 -27.37
C ASP A 550 22.59 22.54 -28.33
N PRO A 551 23.05 23.81 -28.35
CA PRO A 551 24.12 24.29 -29.25
C PRO A 551 25.51 23.69 -28.98
N THR A 552 25.65 22.74 -28.05
CA THR A 552 26.96 22.20 -27.63
C THR A 552 27.50 21.06 -28.51
N THR A 553 26.83 20.70 -29.60
CA THR A 553 27.37 19.76 -30.59
C THR A 553 27.38 20.39 -31.98
N PRO A 554 28.55 20.84 -32.50
CA PRO A 554 28.65 21.36 -33.86
C PRO A 554 28.78 20.16 -34.81
N SER A 555 27.66 19.55 -35.17
CA SER A 555 27.66 18.57 -36.26
C SER A 555 26.44 18.75 -37.15
N LYS A 556 26.64 19.63 -38.13
CA LYS A 556 26.11 19.55 -39.50
C LYS A 556 24.58 19.64 -39.62
N ARG A 557 24.04 20.86 -39.42
CA ARG A 557 22.73 21.25 -39.97
C ARG A 557 22.77 22.62 -40.63
N GLU A 558 23.62 22.75 -41.64
CA GLU A 558 23.42 23.73 -42.72
C GLU A 558 22.72 23.01 -43.86
N ARG A 559 21.64 23.61 -44.38
CA ARG A 559 20.70 23.17 -45.44
C ARG A 559 19.34 22.68 -44.97
N LEU A 560 18.54 23.54 -44.33
CA LEU A 560 17.06 23.54 -44.39
C LEU A 560 16.48 24.75 -43.61
N ALA A 561 17.11 25.93 -43.72
CA ALA A 561 16.66 27.14 -43.04
C ALA A 561 16.42 28.25 -44.06
N GLU A 562 15.43 28.05 -44.94
CA GLU A 562 14.86 29.11 -45.78
C GLU A 562 13.42 28.74 -46.16
N SER A 563 12.54 28.70 -45.14
CA SER A 563 11.11 28.93 -45.35
C SER A 563 10.43 29.40 -44.05
N GLN A 564 10.10 30.70 -44.04
CA GLN A 564 9.04 31.37 -43.28
C GLN A 564 9.09 31.34 -41.74
N GLY A 565 9.67 32.39 -41.15
CA GLY A 565 8.85 33.46 -40.58
C GLY A 565 8.04 33.24 -39.29
N GLN A 566 8.43 32.33 -38.39
CA GLN A 566 8.00 32.43 -36.98
C GLN A 566 9.22 32.34 -36.05
N PRO A 567 9.29 33.17 -34.98
CA PRO A 567 10.33 33.04 -33.98
C PRO A 567 10.17 31.64 -33.38
N ARG A 568 11.17 30.78 -33.59
CA ARG A 568 11.24 29.46 -32.94
C ARG A 568 11.50 29.69 -31.46
N GLY A 569 10.43 30.05 -30.75
CA GLY A 569 10.43 30.17 -29.30
C GLY A 569 10.78 28.83 -28.67
N VAL A 570 11.33 28.90 -27.46
CA VAL A 570 11.51 27.79 -26.51
C VAL A 570 10.37 26.79 -26.70
N GLY A 571 10.66 25.52 -27.01
CA GLY A 571 9.65 24.54 -27.40
C GLY A 571 8.43 24.58 -26.48
N ARG A 572 7.29 25.07 -26.96
CA ARG A 572 6.05 25.07 -26.18
C ARG A 572 5.15 23.94 -26.67
N VAL A 573 4.47 23.31 -25.72
CA VAL A 573 3.45 22.32 -26.00
C VAL A 573 2.19 23.05 -26.43
N THR A 574 1.98 23.09 -27.74
CA THR A 574 0.79 23.67 -28.36
C THR A 574 -0.32 22.62 -28.50
N ILE A 575 -1.53 23.07 -28.84
CA ILE A 575 -2.68 22.20 -29.15
C ILE A 575 -2.33 21.20 -30.27
N ALA A 576 -1.50 21.57 -31.24
CA ALA A 576 -1.08 20.69 -32.33
C ALA A 576 -0.21 19.53 -31.84
N THR A 577 0.71 19.79 -30.90
CA THR A 577 1.57 18.77 -30.28
C THR A 577 0.73 17.79 -29.46
N ILE A 578 -0.26 18.28 -28.71
CA ILE A 578 -1.18 17.42 -27.97
C ILE A 578 -2.05 16.59 -28.90
N LYS A 579 -2.59 17.17 -29.99
CA LYS A 579 -3.33 16.41 -31.00
C LYS A 579 -2.48 15.28 -31.59
N LYS A 580 -1.20 15.54 -31.88
CA LYS A 580 -0.25 14.53 -32.34
C LYS A 580 -0.04 13.44 -31.29
N ALA A 581 0.14 13.80 -30.02
CA ALA A 581 0.30 12.85 -28.91
C ALA A 581 -0.97 12.00 -28.67
N ILE A 582 -2.16 12.59 -28.71
CA ILE A 582 -3.43 11.88 -28.60
C ILE A 582 -3.59 10.91 -29.76
N ASN A 583 -3.31 11.36 -30.99
CA ASN A 583 -3.38 10.48 -32.15
C ASN A 583 -2.41 9.32 -32.02
N GLU A 584 -1.15 9.57 -31.62
CA GLU A 584 -0.17 8.49 -31.38
C GLU A 584 -0.66 7.49 -30.32
N ALA A 585 -1.22 7.99 -29.21
CA ALA A 585 -1.72 7.16 -28.11
C ALA A 585 -3.03 6.42 -28.42
N THR A 586 -3.83 6.92 -29.36
CA THR A 586 -5.14 6.34 -29.73
C THR A 586 -5.11 5.57 -31.04
N THR A 587 -4.09 5.76 -31.88
CA THR A 587 -3.94 4.99 -33.11
C THR A 587 -3.73 3.53 -32.78
N ASN A 588 -4.57 2.66 -33.35
CA ASN A 588 -4.45 1.23 -33.15
C ASN A 588 -3.11 0.73 -33.75
N PRO A 589 -2.22 0.11 -32.94
CA PRO A 589 -0.93 -0.39 -33.43
C PRO A 589 -1.10 -1.46 -34.50
N VAL A 590 -2.21 -2.21 -34.48
CA VAL A 590 -2.56 -3.20 -35.50
C VAL A 590 -2.70 -2.55 -36.88
N GLN A 591 -3.34 -1.37 -36.97
CA GLN A 591 -3.48 -0.66 -38.23
C GLN A 591 -2.14 -0.15 -38.77
N GLN A 592 -1.25 0.33 -37.88
CA GLN A 592 0.10 0.74 -38.29
C GLN A 592 0.90 -0.47 -38.79
N HIS A 593 0.80 -1.60 -38.10
CA HIS A 593 1.47 -2.83 -38.50
C HIS A 593 0.94 -3.34 -39.86
N LEU A 594 -0.39 -3.37 -40.05
CA LEU A 594 -1.04 -3.74 -41.32
C LEU A 594 -0.57 -2.88 -42.50
N ARG A 595 -0.37 -1.57 -42.29
CA ARG A 595 0.18 -0.65 -43.33
C ARG A 595 1.64 -0.94 -43.64
N SER A 596 2.42 -1.36 -42.64
CA SER A 596 3.85 -1.70 -42.79
C SER A 596 4.11 -3.11 -43.37
N LEU A 597 3.08 -3.94 -43.54
CA LEU A 597 3.24 -5.31 -44.02
C LEU A 597 3.84 -5.40 -45.43
N PRO A 598 4.61 -6.47 -45.73
CA PRO A 598 5.02 -6.79 -47.09
C PRO A 598 3.82 -6.99 -48.02
N LEU A 599 4.03 -6.71 -49.31
CA LEU A 599 2.98 -6.84 -50.33
C LEU A 599 2.32 -8.22 -50.33
N MET A 600 3.09 -9.30 -50.16
CA MET A 600 2.54 -10.66 -50.19
C MET A 600 1.59 -10.93 -49.03
N SER A 601 1.92 -10.41 -47.84
CA SER A 601 1.09 -10.53 -46.64
C SER A 601 -0.18 -9.68 -46.78
N LYS A 602 -0.08 -8.47 -47.35
CA LYS A 602 -1.24 -7.64 -47.69
C LYS A 602 -2.16 -8.29 -48.71
N LEU A 603 -1.58 -8.94 -49.72
CA LEU A 603 -2.32 -9.62 -50.77
C LEU A 603 -3.06 -10.87 -50.25
N LEU A 604 -2.44 -11.62 -49.34
CA LEU A 604 -3.12 -12.72 -48.63
C LEU A 604 -4.27 -12.21 -47.76
N MET A 605 -4.08 -11.11 -47.02
CA MET A 605 -5.14 -10.48 -46.22
C MET A 605 -6.29 -9.96 -47.09
N ALA A 606 -5.98 -9.32 -48.23
CA ALA A 606 -7.00 -8.83 -49.16
C ALA A 606 -7.78 -9.98 -49.82
N ALA A 607 -7.11 -11.05 -50.22
CA ALA A 607 -7.76 -12.24 -50.78
C ALA A 607 -8.64 -12.95 -49.75
N LEU A 608 -8.19 -13.04 -48.50
CA LEU A 608 -8.98 -13.56 -47.38
C LEU A 608 -10.24 -12.71 -47.14
N MET A 609 -10.11 -11.38 -47.09
CA MET A 609 -11.25 -10.45 -47.00
C MET A 609 -12.25 -10.64 -48.14
N MET A 610 -11.77 -10.73 -49.38
CA MET A 610 -12.62 -10.95 -50.55
C MET A 610 -13.35 -12.30 -50.48
N ARG A 611 -12.68 -13.34 -49.98
CA ARG A 611 -13.30 -14.66 -49.78
C ARG A 611 -14.38 -14.60 -48.71
N ILE A 612 -14.08 -14.05 -47.53
CA ILE A 612 -15.05 -13.92 -46.42
C ILE A 612 -16.30 -13.18 -46.89
N ARG A 613 -16.14 -12.10 -47.67
CA ARG A 613 -17.29 -11.38 -48.25
C ARG A 613 -18.10 -12.16 -49.27
N ARG A 614 -17.45 -13.01 -50.08
CA ARG A 614 -18.14 -13.82 -51.10
C ARG A 614 -18.82 -15.05 -50.51
N THR A 615 -18.21 -15.69 -49.51
CA THR A 615 -18.75 -16.90 -48.90
C THR A 615 -19.71 -16.59 -47.75
N GLY A 616 -19.56 -15.42 -47.12
CA GLY A 616 -20.28 -15.06 -45.90
C GLY A 616 -19.85 -15.88 -44.67
N LEU A 617 -18.81 -16.72 -44.81
CA LEU A 617 -18.28 -17.56 -43.74
C LEU A 617 -17.06 -16.89 -43.12
N ALA A 618 -16.99 -16.89 -41.78
CA ALA A 618 -15.86 -16.34 -41.04
C ALA A 618 -14.59 -17.21 -41.12
N GLU A 619 -14.73 -18.47 -41.52
CA GLU A 619 -13.63 -19.41 -41.72
C GLU A 619 -13.50 -19.71 -43.23
N THR A 620 -12.27 -19.76 -43.71
CA THR A 620 -11.94 -20.11 -45.10
C THR A 620 -10.82 -21.14 -45.10
N THR A 621 -10.65 -21.91 -46.17
CA THR A 621 -9.48 -22.80 -46.30
C THR A 621 -8.33 -22.07 -46.96
N PHE A 622 -7.09 -22.36 -46.54
CA PHE A 622 -5.90 -21.76 -47.14
C PHE A 622 -5.85 -21.99 -48.66
N GLY A 623 -6.26 -23.19 -49.12
CA GLY A 623 -6.39 -23.48 -50.54
C GLY A 623 -7.33 -22.56 -51.30
N GLU A 624 -8.51 -22.27 -50.76
CA GLU A 624 -9.46 -21.35 -51.39
C GLU A 624 -8.95 -19.91 -51.43
N THR A 625 -8.20 -19.47 -50.41
CA THR A 625 -7.57 -18.15 -50.42
C THR A 625 -6.47 -18.04 -51.46
N LEU A 626 -5.65 -19.09 -51.65
CA LEU A 626 -4.65 -19.16 -52.73
C LEU A 626 -5.30 -19.09 -54.12
N ASP A 627 -6.42 -19.79 -54.31
CA ASP A 627 -7.17 -19.73 -55.56
C ASP A 627 -7.73 -18.31 -55.81
N GLU A 628 -8.10 -17.57 -54.76
CA GLU A 628 -8.54 -16.18 -54.88
C GLU A 628 -7.41 -15.22 -55.19
N ILE A 629 -6.23 -15.41 -54.57
CA ILE A 629 -5.00 -14.69 -54.91
C ILE A 629 -4.68 -14.86 -56.39
N HIS A 630 -4.74 -16.09 -56.90
CA HIS A 630 -4.49 -16.39 -58.29
C HIS A 630 -5.51 -15.69 -59.22
N ARG A 631 -6.80 -15.73 -58.87
CA ARG A 631 -7.85 -15.00 -59.62
C ARG A 631 -7.66 -13.48 -59.57
N ALA A 632 -7.28 -12.94 -58.43
CA ALA A 632 -7.02 -11.51 -58.25
C ALA A 632 -5.81 -11.07 -59.09
N SER A 633 -4.74 -11.88 -59.11
CA SER A 633 -3.57 -11.64 -59.95
C SER A 633 -3.88 -11.68 -61.45
N LEU A 634 -4.79 -12.54 -61.89
CA LEU A 634 -5.20 -12.62 -63.30
C LEU A 634 -6.11 -11.45 -63.73
N ARG A 635 -6.80 -10.80 -62.79
CA ARG A 635 -7.66 -9.65 -63.05
C ARG A 635 -6.93 -8.31 -62.95
N ALA A 636 -5.71 -8.30 -62.42
CA ALA A 636 -4.93 -7.08 -62.28
C ALA A 636 -4.61 -6.48 -63.66
N PRO A 637 -4.89 -5.17 -63.90
CA PRO A 637 -4.51 -4.52 -65.14
C PRO A 637 -2.98 -4.53 -65.29
N SER A 638 -2.47 -4.61 -66.53
CA SER A 638 -1.02 -4.71 -66.86
C SER A 638 -0.19 -3.45 -66.53
N ALA A 639 -0.71 -2.56 -65.69
CA ALA A 639 -0.07 -1.32 -65.30
C ALA A 639 0.84 -1.54 -64.08
N LEU A 640 2.01 -2.16 -64.32
CA LEU A 640 3.31 -1.97 -63.62
C LEU A 640 4.20 -3.20 -63.90
N PRO A 641 5.19 -3.10 -64.81
CA PRO A 641 6.06 -4.22 -65.18
C PRO A 641 6.79 -4.86 -63.99
N GLY A 642 7.07 -4.12 -62.92
CA GLY A 642 7.77 -4.61 -61.73
C GLY A 642 6.94 -5.56 -60.84
N VAL A 643 5.66 -5.29 -60.64
CA VAL A 643 4.80 -6.11 -59.76
C VAL A 643 4.35 -7.39 -60.47
N ALA A 644 4.02 -7.27 -61.76
CA ALA A 644 3.79 -8.42 -62.63
C ALA A 644 5.05 -9.29 -62.77
N ALA A 645 6.26 -8.71 -62.78
CA ALA A 645 7.51 -9.46 -62.78
C ALA A 645 7.81 -10.17 -61.45
N VAL A 646 7.42 -9.64 -60.29
CA VAL A 646 7.59 -10.35 -59.00
C VAL A 646 6.63 -11.54 -58.90
N LEU A 647 5.39 -11.36 -59.35
CA LEU A 647 4.41 -12.44 -59.42
C LEU A 647 4.79 -13.48 -60.51
N ASN A 648 5.31 -13.06 -61.67
CA ASN A 648 5.72 -13.93 -62.79
C ASN A 648 7.14 -14.54 -62.67
N ASN A 649 8.11 -13.89 -62.03
CA ASN A 649 9.44 -14.48 -61.81
C ASN A 649 9.43 -15.49 -60.66
N GLY A 650 8.52 -15.37 -59.69
CA GLY A 650 8.23 -16.47 -58.76
C GLY A 650 7.57 -17.69 -59.42
N LEU A 651 7.02 -17.52 -60.63
CA LEU A 651 6.37 -18.57 -61.44
C LEU A 651 7.33 -19.29 -62.41
N LYS A 652 8.51 -18.74 -62.69
CA LYS A 652 9.55 -19.42 -63.49
C LYS A 652 10.56 -20.08 -62.57
N GLY A 653 10.18 -21.24 -62.02
CA GLY A 653 11.18 -22.24 -61.66
C GLY A 653 12.08 -22.49 -62.87
N THR A 654 13.40 -22.56 -62.63
CA THR A 654 14.43 -22.95 -63.59
C THR A 654 13.93 -24.03 -64.54
N GLN A 655 13.80 -23.68 -65.83
CA GLN A 655 13.30 -24.60 -66.85
C GLN A 655 14.31 -25.72 -67.09
N THR A 656 13.99 -26.90 -66.58
CA THR A 656 14.38 -28.19 -67.18
C THR A 656 13.24 -29.17 -67.02
N GLY A 657 12.62 -29.58 -68.14
CA GLY A 657 11.77 -30.76 -68.20
C GLY A 657 10.26 -30.53 -68.00
N ALA A 658 9.47 -31.09 -68.91
CA ALA A 658 8.03 -30.98 -69.01
C ALA A 658 7.28 -31.55 -67.80
N ILE A 659 6.75 -30.69 -66.92
CA ILE A 659 5.71 -31.01 -65.94
C ILE A 659 4.78 -29.78 -65.85
N ARG A 660 3.46 -30.03 -65.79
CA ARG A 660 2.37 -29.02 -65.69
C ARG A 660 2.74 -27.84 -64.77
N PRO A 661 2.32 -26.60 -65.07
CA PRO A 661 2.63 -25.45 -64.23
C PRO A 661 1.85 -25.58 -62.92
N MET A 662 2.47 -26.15 -61.89
CA MET A 662 1.96 -26.03 -60.53
C MET A 662 2.31 -24.63 -60.02
N THR A 663 1.28 -23.78 -60.08
CA THR A 663 1.19 -22.40 -59.62
C THR A 663 1.36 -22.32 -58.09
N ARG A 664 2.59 -22.48 -57.58
CA ARG A 664 2.92 -22.20 -56.17
C ARG A 664 3.73 -20.92 -56.09
N PRO A 665 3.14 -19.78 -55.69
CA PRO A 665 3.93 -18.59 -55.39
C PRO A 665 4.81 -18.91 -54.17
N GLY A 666 6.12 -18.98 -54.37
CA GLY A 666 7.10 -19.57 -53.43
C GLY A 666 7.19 -18.95 -52.04
N HIS A 667 6.49 -17.83 -51.78
CA HIS A 667 6.59 -17.06 -50.53
C HIS A 667 5.24 -16.80 -49.83
N ILE A 668 4.12 -17.40 -50.26
CA ILE A 668 2.83 -17.21 -49.56
C ILE A 668 2.79 -17.99 -48.26
N HIS A 669 3.36 -19.20 -48.24
CA HIS A 669 3.37 -20.02 -47.04
C HIS A 669 4.14 -19.33 -45.91
N THR A 670 5.28 -18.72 -46.22
CA THR A 670 6.06 -17.93 -45.25
C THR A 670 5.32 -16.67 -44.81
N ALA A 671 4.68 -15.95 -45.75
CA ALA A 671 3.84 -14.79 -45.42
C ALA A 671 2.66 -15.17 -44.51
N ALA A 672 2.04 -16.33 -44.73
CA ALA A 672 0.95 -16.83 -43.89
C ALA A 672 1.44 -17.17 -42.47
N LEU A 673 2.61 -17.79 -42.34
CA LEU A 673 3.23 -18.07 -41.04
C LEU A 673 3.66 -16.77 -40.33
N GLU A 674 4.17 -15.77 -41.04
CA GLU A 674 4.48 -14.45 -40.48
C GLU A 674 3.23 -13.73 -39.99
N LEU A 675 2.11 -13.82 -40.71
CA LEU A 675 0.83 -13.25 -40.30
C LEU A 675 0.24 -13.97 -39.07
N VAL A 676 0.48 -15.27 -38.93
CA VAL A 676 0.14 -16.03 -37.71
C VAL A 676 1.04 -15.66 -36.54
N ALA A 677 2.35 -15.52 -36.79
CA ALA A 677 3.30 -15.07 -35.78
C ALA A 677 2.98 -13.64 -35.30
N ALA A 678 2.50 -12.77 -36.19
CA ALA A 678 2.00 -11.45 -35.87
C ALA A 678 0.60 -11.45 -35.21
N GLY A 679 -0.05 -12.61 -35.09
CA GLY A 679 -1.37 -12.76 -34.48
C GLY A 679 -2.52 -12.17 -35.31
N LEU A 680 -2.29 -11.82 -36.57
CA LEU A 680 -3.29 -11.20 -37.45
C LEU A 680 -4.28 -12.23 -38.01
N ILE A 681 -3.78 -13.45 -38.24
CA ILE A 681 -4.52 -14.60 -38.75
C ILE A 681 -4.32 -15.77 -37.78
N ASN A 682 -5.34 -16.61 -37.63
CA ASN A 682 -5.24 -17.92 -36.99
C ASN A 682 -5.27 -19.02 -38.06
N LEU A 683 -4.24 -19.88 -38.07
CA LEU A 683 -4.16 -21.08 -38.90
C LEU A 683 -4.31 -22.31 -38.01
N GLU A 684 -5.23 -23.20 -38.37
CA GLU A 684 -5.38 -24.49 -37.72
C GLU A 684 -4.06 -25.29 -37.79
N ALA A 685 -3.62 -25.82 -36.64
CA ALA A 685 -2.35 -26.54 -36.46
C ALA A 685 -1.07 -25.76 -36.83
N GLN A 686 -1.13 -24.42 -37.00
CA GLN A 686 0.01 -23.58 -37.43
C GLN A 686 0.72 -24.07 -38.71
N ARG A 687 0.04 -24.87 -39.54
CA ARG A 687 0.56 -25.35 -40.82
C ARG A 687 -0.23 -24.70 -41.93
N ALA A 688 0.45 -24.03 -42.86
CA ALA A 688 -0.19 -23.51 -44.07
C ALA A 688 -0.29 -24.60 -45.16
N GLU A 689 -1.04 -25.66 -44.85
CA GLU A 689 -1.44 -26.69 -45.81
C GLU A 689 -2.75 -26.28 -46.52
N ARG A 690 -3.02 -26.87 -47.68
CA ARG A 690 -4.19 -26.48 -48.50
C ARG A 690 -5.53 -26.68 -47.79
N SER A 691 -5.62 -27.70 -46.94
CA SER A 691 -6.80 -28.04 -46.13
C SER A 691 -6.91 -27.25 -44.84
N SER A 692 -5.86 -26.53 -44.44
CA SER A 692 -5.86 -25.80 -43.17
C SER A 692 -6.89 -24.69 -43.18
N LYS A 693 -7.67 -24.61 -42.10
CA LYS A 693 -8.61 -23.51 -41.89
C LYS A 693 -7.86 -22.25 -41.49
N LEU A 694 -8.31 -21.15 -42.05
CA LEU A 694 -7.79 -19.80 -41.94
C LEU A 694 -8.90 -18.91 -41.42
N ARG A 695 -8.65 -18.24 -40.30
CA ARG A 695 -9.57 -17.29 -39.67
C ARG A 695 -8.85 -15.99 -39.37
N LEU A 696 -9.54 -14.86 -39.49
CA LEU A 696 -9.01 -13.59 -39.01
C LEU A 696 -9.16 -13.48 -37.50
N SER A 697 -8.08 -13.06 -36.84
CA SER A 697 -8.08 -12.75 -35.41
C SER A 697 -8.48 -11.30 -35.13
N ILE A 698 -8.55 -10.46 -36.17
CA ILE A 698 -8.84 -9.03 -36.12
C ILE A 698 -10.19 -8.76 -36.79
N ALA A 699 -10.86 -7.68 -36.37
CA ALA A 699 -12.08 -7.22 -37.00
C ALA A 699 -11.88 -6.81 -38.48
N ASP A 700 -12.81 -7.23 -39.34
CA ASP A 700 -12.77 -6.99 -40.78
C ASP A 700 -12.65 -5.50 -41.14
N ASP A 701 -13.27 -4.62 -40.35
CA ASP A 701 -13.23 -3.17 -40.56
C ASP A 701 -11.84 -2.57 -40.34
N GLU A 702 -11.03 -3.12 -39.44
CA GLU A 702 -9.66 -2.64 -39.20
C GLU A 702 -8.74 -2.98 -40.36
N VAL A 703 -8.88 -4.20 -40.90
CA VAL A 703 -8.16 -4.66 -42.09
C VAL A 703 -8.56 -3.80 -43.29
N LYS A 704 -9.85 -3.53 -43.45
CA LYS A 704 -10.38 -2.68 -44.52
C LYS A 704 -9.84 -1.24 -44.42
N MET A 705 -9.92 -0.61 -43.25
CA MET A 705 -9.42 0.75 -43.05
C MET A 705 -7.90 0.86 -43.29
N ALA A 706 -7.13 -0.18 -42.94
CA ALA A 706 -5.69 -0.20 -43.17
C ALA A 706 -5.33 -0.37 -44.65
N LEU A 707 -6.03 -1.25 -45.39
CA LEU A 707 -5.71 -1.61 -46.77
C LEU A 707 -6.40 -0.71 -47.82
N ARG A 708 -7.45 0.05 -47.44
CA ARG A 708 -8.19 0.94 -48.36
C ARG A 708 -7.32 2.04 -48.98
N ASP A 709 -6.31 2.52 -48.26
CA ASP A 709 -5.44 3.61 -48.74
C ASP A 709 -4.18 3.11 -49.44
N ASP A 710 -3.98 1.80 -49.55
CA ASP A 710 -2.76 1.23 -50.12
C ASP A 710 -2.73 1.40 -51.65
N GLY A 711 -1.66 2.04 -52.15
CA GLY A 711 -1.44 2.29 -53.57
C GLY A 711 -1.19 1.02 -54.36
N ASP A 712 -0.55 0.01 -53.75
CA ASP A 712 -0.16 -1.23 -54.44
C ASP A 712 -1.38 -2.14 -54.68
N LEU A 713 -2.28 -2.23 -53.69
CA LEU A 713 -3.54 -2.99 -53.84
C LEU A 713 -4.51 -2.33 -54.81
N LYS A 714 -4.58 -0.98 -54.80
CA LYS A 714 -5.33 -0.22 -55.80
C LYS A 714 -4.80 -0.43 -57.21
N ALA A 715 -3.48 -0.43 -57.38
CA ALA A 715 -2.84 -0.69 -58.68
C ALA A 715 -3.15 -2.10 -59.21
N LEU A 716 -3.28 -3.09 -58.32
CA LEU A 716 -3.68 -4.46 -58.65
C LEU A 716 -5.19 -4.61 -58.93
N GLY A 717 -5.99 -3.55 -58.84
CA GLY A 717 -7.44 -3.59 -59.00
C GLY A 717 -8.16 -4.36 -57.87
N ILE A 718 -7.48 -4.57 -56.74
CA ILE A 718 -8.00 -5.29 -55.57
C ILE A 718 -8.62 -4.26 -54.61
N GLY A 719 -9.93 -4.05 -54.74
CA GLY A 719 -10.70 -3.23 -53.80
C GLY A 719 -11.06 -4.02 -52.54
N VAL A 720 -10.47 -3.66 -51.40
CA VAL A 720 -10.84 -4.17 -50.06
C VAL A 720 -11.95 -3.32 -49.44
#